data_AF-A9FIR4-F1
#
_entry.id   AF-A9FIR4-F1
#
_cell.length_a   1.000
_cell.length_b   1.000
_cell.length_c   1.000
_cell.angle_alpha   90.00
_cell.angle_beta   90.00
_cell.angle_gamma   90.00
#
_symmetry.space_group_name_H-M   'P 1'
#
loop_
_entity.id
_entity.type
_entity.pdbx_description
1 polymer ?
#
loop_
_entity_poly.entity_id
_entity_poly.type
_entity_poly.pdbx_seq_one_letter_code
_entity_poly.pdbx_strand_id
1 'polypeptide(L)'
;MIDSERFAGRHGDITTDARADVLDFRDTLYRPTMVEVPPIMPPERFVEYGVPVLDQGKNNGCTGFTVATVAHYLLRRRRVSPDRSLVSQNMVYTMARRYDEYPGEDDARGSSLRGAMKGWHKHGICSYEHWPWDANDLHGTLTPERAVDAMLRPLGLYQRVNHRDLPAMHSALAEVGIIAASALIPFNGWYYGTQRNGIIPTVDKTNPFIAPWGGHAFAIIGYDAEGFWLQNSWGVGWGKGGFGRLCYDDWLQYGFDAWVGRLGVPIRLNQARSLRPLTSTSRTFASLRPHLISVDMHGQLQQRGAYGTSSDDVRIIMEEDFLSATATWKRRRLVLIASGGLRRQIDAINRMSRLRPKLLGHEIYPIELLWETDHYPRLLEILHRATEGRRHDGYDPRAFGFMIDRRDDALEPLVRRMGGKAEWDRMKLAAGDATMDADHGGVREMIGRLASLMDGDPKIELHLVAHSSGTFLLAPLVQLVTSEKGKKIEGGPMRGQLGLGLPIESLSLLAPASAIDAFRDTYMPPIKSGMVRRFALFTLTDEAELQDHCEVYGRSLLYLVSNALERRPRVPGTSGVSLLGMEAGLLDPENADVLSLLTETKDDRPVVFPRAEWIKGPNTRPPPHGSEARRHEDFENDMTTWKSVIARILNQPFADHLPPMSARDPW
;
A
#
# COMPACT_ATOMS: atom_id res chain seq x y z
N MET A 1 -15.40 -24.50 42.43
CA MET A 1 -14.35 -23.66 43.03
C MET A 1 -12.96 -24.32 43.02
N ILE A 2 -12.81 -25.61 43.38
CA ILE A 2 -11.48 -26.25 43.45
C ILE A 2 -10.78 -26.42 42.07
N ASP A 3 -11.52 -26.73 40.99
CA ASP A 3 -10.92 -26.88 39.64
C ASP A 3 -10.61 -25.52 38.95
N SER A 4 -11.39 -24.47 39.26
CA SER A 4 -11.19 -23.11 38.72
C SER A 4 -9.96 -22.40 39.32
N GLU A 5 -9.71 -22.58 40.62
CA GLU A 5 -8.50 -22.08 41.28
C GLU A 5 -7.24 -22.79 40.78
N ARG A 6 -7.34 -24.07 40.40
CA ARG A 6 -6.25 -24.84 39.77
C ARG A 6 -5.92 -24.38 38.36
N PHE A 7 -6.90 -23.94 37.58
CA PHE A 7 -6.67 -23.39 36.24
C PHE A 7 -5.99 -22.01 36.31
N ALA A 8 -6.49 -21.12 37.17
CA ALA A 8 -5.86 -19.83 37.45
C ALA A 8 -4.43 -19.97 38.00
N GLY A 9 -4.19 -20.95 38.89
CA GLY A 9 -2.87 -21.25 39.44
C GLY A 9 -1.88 -21.89 38.47
N ARG A 10 -2.33 -22.55 37.40
CA ARG A 10 -1.47 -23.15 36.35
C ARG A 10 -1.14 -22.19 35.21
N HIS A 11 -2.07 -21.31 34.85
CA HIS A 11 -1.95 -20.46 33.64
C HIS A 11 -1.65 -18.99 33.93
N GLY A 12 -1.71 -18.52 35.18
CA GLY A 12 -1.54 -17.10 35.51
C GLY A 12 -2.63 -16.22 34.88
N ASP A 13 -2.44 -14.89 34.84
CA ASP A 13 -3.31 -14.01 34.07
C ASP A 13 -3.14 -14.35 32.57
N ILE A 14 -4.16 -15.00 32.01
CA ILE A 14 -4.29 -15.22 30.55
C ILE A 14 -4.37 -13.84 29.89
N THR A 15 -4.21 -13.68 28.59
CA THR A 15 -4.42 -12.36 27.96
C THR A 15 -5.44 -12.44 26.84
N THR A 16 -6.39 -11.49 26.86
CA THR A 16 -7.46 -11.35 25.86
C THR A 16 -7.33 -10.01 25.16
N ASP A 17 -7.23 -10.08 23.85
CA ASP A 17 -6.79 -8.96 23.02
C ASP A 17 -7.60 -8.83 21.72
N ALA A 18 -8.74 -9.52 21.60
CA ALA A 18 -9.64 -9.30 20.47
C ALA A 18 -10.36 -7.97 20.64
N ARG A 19 -10.40 -7.20 19.57
CA ARG A 19 -11.11 -5.92 19.53
C ARG A 19 -12.26 -5.99 18.54
N ALA A 20 -13.32 -5.24 18.84
CA ALA A 20 -14.48 -5.14 17.97
C ALA A 20 -14.12 -4.44 16.66
N ASP A 21 -14.56 -5.01 15.54
CA ASP A 21 -14.37 -4.42 14.22
C ASP A 21 -15.07 -3.05 14.15
N VAL A 22 -14.35 -2.01 13.73
CA VAL A 22 -14.94 -0.69 13.42
C VAL A 22 -15.95 -0.86 12.29
N LEU A 23 -17.04 -0.08 12.23
CA LEU A 23 -18.00 -0.20 11.13
C LEU A 23 -17.34 0.12 9.77
N ASP A 24 -17.34 -0.83 8.83
CA ASP A 24 -16.89 -0.63 7.44
C ASP A 24 -17.99 -1.07 6.46
N PHE A 25 -18.52 -0.12 5.67
CA PHE A 25 -19.57 -0.38 4.69
C PHE A 25 -19.13 -1.25 3.51
N ARG A 26 -17.82 -1.50 3.35
CA ARG A 26 -17.26 -2.38 2.32
C ARG A 26 -17.25 -3.84 2.74
N ASP A 27 -17.52 -4.14 4.01
CA ASP A 27 -17.69 -5.52 4.48
C ASP A 27 -18.81 -6.18 3.70
N THR A 28 -18.49 -7.28 3.01
CA THR A 28 -19.52 -8.08 2.35
C THR A 28 -20.22 -8.93 3.39
N LEU A 29 -21.52 -8.69 3.58
CA LEU A 29 -22.35 -9.51 4.46
C LEU A 29 -22.53 -10.91 3.89
N TYR A 30 -22.48 -11.91 4.77
CA TYR A 30 -22.84 -13.28 4.47
C TYR A 30 -24.30 -13.34 4.05
N ARG A 31 -24.55 -14.04 2.95
CA ARG A 31 -25.90 -14.31 2.45
C ARG A 31 -26.09 -15.83 2.45
N PRO A 32 -26.97 -16.36 3.32
CA PRO A 32 -27.26 -17.78 3.36
C PRO A 32 -27.66 -18.32 1.98
N THR A 33 -27.23 -19.53 1.68
CA THR A 33 -27.78 -20.33 0.58
C THR A 33 -28.91 -21.22 1.12
N MET A 34 -29.67 -21.84 0.22
CA MET A 34 -30.78 -22.73 0.59
C MET A 34 -30.32 -24.13 1.00
N VAL A 35 -29.12 -24.25 1.59
CA VAL A 35 -28.61 -25.51 2.13
C VAL A 35 -29.38 -25.84 3.41
N GLU A 36 -29.71 -27.12 3.58
CA GLU A 36 -30.39 -27.61 4.79
C GLU A 36 -29.56 -27.31 6.04
N VAL A 37 -30.21 -26.70 7.03
CA VAL A 37 -29.64 -26.41 8.35
C VAL A 37 -30.07 -27.52 9.30
N PRO A 38 -29.16 -28.41 9.75
CA PRO A 38 -29.52 -29.49 10.66
C PRO A 38 -29.94 -28.93 12.02
N PRO A 39 -30.84 -29.58 12.77
CA PRO A 39 -31.25 -29.10 14.09
C PRO A 39 -30.12 -29.13 15.12
N ILE A 40 -29.10 -29.97 14.91
CA ILE A 40 -27.93 -30.10 15.77
C ILE A 40 -26.69 -30.28 14.90
N MET A 41 -25.62 -29.57 15.24
CA MET A 41 -24.28 -29.76 14.69
C MET A 41 -23.30 -30.04 15.83
N PRO A 42 -23.05 -31.31 16.17
CA PRO A 42 -22.26 -31.67 17.34
C PRO A 42 -20.75 -31.39 17.13
N PRO A 43 -20.00 -31.01 18.18
CA PRO A 43 -18.56 -30.72 18.06
C PRO A 43 -17.74 -31.94 17.61
N GLU A 44 -18.24 -33.17 17.82
CA GLU A 44 -17.61 -34.41 17.38
C GLU A 44 -17.36 -34.42 15.85
N ARG A 45 -18.25 -33.83 15.04
CA ARG A 45 -18.08 -33.69 13.59
C ARG A 45 -16.86 -32.84 13.24
N PHE A 46 -16.55 -31.85 14.05
CA PHE A 46 -15.36 -31.02 13.88
C PHE A 46 -14.09 -31.77 14.30
N VAL A 47 -14.17 -32.52 15.42
CA VAL A 47 -13.07 -33.33 15.96
C VAL A 47 -12.60 -34.40 14.97
N GLU A 48 -13.50 -34.97 14.15
CA GLU A 48 -13.15 -35.94 13.10
C GLU A 48 -12.12 -35.43 12.08
N TYR A 49 -12.05 -34.12 11.82
CA TYR A 49 -11.04 -33.52 10.94
C TYR A 49 -9.66 -33.40 11.62
N GLY A 50 -9.56 -33.72 12.90
CA GLY A 50 -8.32 -33.73 13.69
C GLY A 50 -7.72 -32.34 13.89
N VAL A 51 -8.51 -31.27 13.79
CA VAL A 51 -8.03 -29.88 13.94
C VAL A 51 -7.36 -29.73 15.31
N PRO A 52 -6.14 -29.18 15.38
CA PRO A 52 -5.43 -29.05 16.65
C PRO A 52 -6.09 -28.00 17.55
N VAL A 53 -6.15 -28.30 18.85
CA VAL A 53 -6.41 -27.29 19.89
C VAL A 53 -5.09 -26.56 20.16
N LEU A 54 -5.08 -25.27 19.88
CA LEU A 54 -3.89 -24.42 20.01
C LEU A 54 -3.80 -23.80 21.41
N ASP A 55 -2.62 -23.32 21.79
CA ASP A 55 -2.38 -22.65 23.06
C ASP A 55 -1.57 -21.36 22.84
N GLN A 56 -2.20 -20.20 23.05
CA GLN A 56 -1.57 -18.89 22.91
C GLN A 56 -0.70 -18.51 24.11
N GLY A 57 -0.81 -19.25 25.22
CA GLY A 57 -0.15 -18.94 26.48
C GLY A 57 -0.60 -17.59 27.05
N LYS A 58 0.37 -16.82 27.57
CA LYS A 58 0.15 -15.52 28.23
C LYS A 58 0.28 -14.31 27.30
N ASN A 59 0.18 -14.54 26.00
CA ASN A 59 0.48 -13.52 25.00
C ASN A 59 -0.78 -13.13 24.23
N ASN A 60 -0.78 -11.88 23.77
CA ASN A 60 -1.77 -11.32 22.85
C ASN A 60 -1.66 -12.05 21.51
N GLY A 61 -2.76 -12.59 21.01
CA GLY A 61 -2.75 -13.49 19.85
C GLY A 61 -4.07 -14.16 19.49
N CYS A 62 -5.15 -13.96 20.27
CA CYS A 62 -6.35 -14.80 20.15
C CYS A 62 -6.98 -14.78 18.76
N THR A 63 -6.93 -13.65 18.06
CA THR A 63 -7.39 -13.50 16.66
C THR A 63 -6.57 -14.34 15.69
N GLY A 64 -5.24 -14.33 15.84
CA GLY A 64 -4.31 -15.13 15.05
C GLY A 64 -4.54 -16.63 15.23
N PHE A 65 -4.72 -17.06 16.47
CA PHE A 65 -5.00 -18.45 16.83
C PHE A 65 -6.39 -18.91 16.35
N THR A 66 -7.38 -18.04 16.45
CA THR A 66 -8.75 -18.29 15.97
C THR A 66 -8.77 -18.48 14.45
N VAL A 67 -8.18 -17.56 13.69
CA VAL A 67 -8.15 -17.66 12.24
C VAL A 67 -7.25 -18.81 11.77
N ALA A 68 -6.16 -19.12 12.49
CA ALA A 68 -5.38 -20.34 12.24
C ALA A 68 -6.22 -21.62 12.43
N THR A 69 -7.05 -21.68 13.47
CA THR A 69 -8.00 -22.80 13.70
C THR A 69 -8.98 -22.94 12.54
N VAL A 70 -9.55 -21.82 12.08
CA VAL A 70 -10.43 -21.78 10.89
C VAL A 70 -9.69 -22.28 9.65
N ALA A 71 -8.45 -21.85 9.44
CA ALA A 71 -7.61 -22.31 8.33
C ALA A 71 -7.34 -23.81 8.40
N HIS A 72 -6.93 -24.34 9.56
CA HIS A 72 -6.72 -25.78 9.75
C HIS A 72 -7.98 -26.57 9.42
N TYR A 73 -9.15 -26.16 9.91
CA TYR A 73 -10.41 -26.83 9.62
C TYR A 73 -10.71 -26.84 8.11
N LEU A 74 -10.67 -25.67 7.47
CA LEU A 74 -11.00 -25.54 6.06
C LEU A 74 -10.02 -26.31 5.16
N LEU A 75 -8.73 -26.30 5.49
CA LEU A 75 -7.67 -27.00 4.75
C LEU A 75 -7.80 -28.52 4.86
N ARG A 76 -8.11 -29.02 6.07
CA ARG A 76 -8.28 -30.45 6.35
C ARG A 76 -9.59 -31.01 5.82
N ARG A 77 -10.65 -30.20 5.78
CA ARG A 77 -11.97 -30.57 5.25
C ARG A 77 -11.99 -30.63 3.71
N ARG A 78 -10.96 -30.14 3.01
CA ARG A 78 -10.91 -30.25 1.54
C ARG A 78 -11.08 -31.70 1.11
N ARG A 79 -12.07 -31.93 0.25
CA ARG A 79 -12.32 -33.25 -0.36
C ARG A 79 -11.17 -33.68 -1.29
N VAL A 80 -10.55 -32.71 -1.95
CA VAL A 80 -9.44 -32.92 -2.89
C VAL A 80 -8.19 -32.27 -2.30
N SER A 81 -7.13 -33.06 -2.12
CA SER A 81 -5.85 -32.61 -1.55
C SER A 81 -5.99 -31.90 -0.19
N PRO A 82 -6.47 -32.60 0.86
CA PRO A 82 -6.49 -32.05 2.21
C PRO A 82 -5.07 -31.72 2.67
N ASP A 83 -4.90 -30.54 3.27
CA ASP A 83 -3.64 -30.12 3.88
C ASP A 83 -3.75 -30.26 5.39
N ARG A 84 -2.92 -31.13 5.97
CA ARG A 84 -2.88 -31.41 7.42
C ARG A 84 -1.76 -30.65 8.14
N SER A 85 -0.90 -29.95 7.40
CA SER A 85 0.20 -29.18 7.96
C SER A 85 -0.32 -28.10 8.90
N LEU A 86 0.49 -27.77 9.91
CA LEU A 86 0.20 -26.65 10.78
C LEU A 86 0.47 -25.35 10.02
N VAL A 87 -0.49 -24.42 10.07
CA VAL A 87 -0.31 -23.04 9.60
C VAL A 87 0.28 -22.16 10.71
N SER A 88 0.99 -21.10 10.33
CA SER A 88 1.62 -20.16 11.25
C SER A 88 0.59 -19.25 11.92
N GLN A 89 0.46 -19.34 13.25
CA GLN A 89 -0.31 -18.38 14.05
C GLN A 89 0.36 -17.01 14.04
N ASN A 90 1.70 -16.98 13.99
CA ASN A 90 2.47 -15.75 14.01
C ASN A 90 2.16 -14.90 12.77
N MET A 91 2.25 -15.49 11.58
CA MET A 91 1.92 -14.79 10.34
C MET A 91 0.49 -14.24 10.37
N VAL A 92 -0.49 -15.02 10.82
CA VAL A 92 -1.88 -14.55 10.88
C VAL A 92 -2.00 -13.35 11.80
N TYR A 93 -1.38 -13.40 12.99
CA TYR A 93 -1.45 -12.32 13.96
C TYR A 93 -0.68 -11.06 13.51
N THR A 94 0.54 -11.22 12.99
CA THR A 94 1.32 -10.11 12.42
C THR A 94 0.58 -9.44 11.27
N MET A 95 -0.03 -10.22 10.37
CA MET A 95 -0.84 -9.66 9.30
C MET A 95 -2.11 -9.00 9.85
N ALA A 96 -2.75 -9.56 10.88
CA ALA A 96 -3.92 -8.93 11.50
C ALA A 96 -3.60 -7.51 11.96
N ARG A 97 -2.52 -7.34 12.73
CA ARG A 97 -2.04 -6.04 13.21
C ARG A 97 -1.69 -5.09 12.06
N ARG A 98 -1.09 -5.59 10.98
CA ARG A 98 -0.79 -4.80 9.77
C ARG A 98 -2.03 -4.22 9.10
N TYR A 99 -3.16 -4.93 9.16
CA TYR A 99 -4.42 -4.55 8.51
C TYR A 99 -5.46 -3.94 9.45
N ASP A 100 -5.17 -3.88 10.74
CA ASP A 100 -6.07 -3.34 11.74
C ASP A 100 -6.26 -1.84 11.57
N GLU A 101 -7.45 -1.40 11.94
CA GLU A 101 -7.92 -0.02 11.78
C GLU A 101 -7.78 0.77 13.10
N TYR A 102 -7.08 0.23 14.10
CA TYR A 102 -6.89 0.87 15.41
C TYR A 102 -5.74 1.88 15.38
N PRO A 103 -5.95 3.17 15.71
CA PRO A 103 -4.91 4.19 15.63
C PRO A 103 -3.86 4.08 16.76
N GLY A 104 -2.58 4.35 16.45
CA GLY A 104 -1.55 4.72 17.44
C GLY A 104 -1.09 3.64 18.43
N GLU A 105 -0.72 4.07 19.65
CA GLU A 105 -0.19 3.26 20.78
C GLU A 105 -1.11 2.10 21.22
N ASP A 106 -2.36 2.12 20.78
CA ASP A 106 -3.33 1.07 20.97
C ASP A 106 -2.97 -0.24 20.23
N ASP A 107 -2.02 -0.22 19.29
CA ASP A 107 -1.49 -1.39 18.55
C ASP A 107 -0.86 -2.48 19.45
N ALA A 108 -0.47 -2.14 20.68
CA ALA A 108 0.14 -3.08 21.62
C ALA A 108 -0.89 -3.95 22.37
N ARG A 109 -2.18 -3.62 22.32
CA ARG A 109 -3.21 -4.27 23.16
C ARG A 109 -4.07 -5.30 22.43
N GLY A 110 -3.78 -5.61 21.16
CA GLY A 110 -4.48 -6.66 20.44
C GLY A 110 -4.78 -6.40 18.97
N SER A 111 -5.69 -7.20 18.41
CA SER A 111 -6.00 -7.17 16.97
C SER A 111 -7.48 -7.45 16.67
N SER A 112 -7.94 -7.18 15.44
CA SER A 112 -9.31 -7.50 15.00
C SER A 112 -9.42 -8.79 14.18
N LEU A 113 -10.61 -9.39 14.15
CA LEU A 113 -10.88 -10.54 13.26
C LEU A 113 -10.93 -10.11 11.79
N ARG A 114 -11.45 -8.91 11.47
CA ARG A 114 -11.38 -8.37 10.11
C ARG A 114 -9.94 -8.27 9.63
N GLY A 115 -9.04 -7.73 10.46
CA GLY A 115 -7.62 -7.61 10.15
C GLY A 115 -7.00 -8.96 9.80
N ALA A 116 -7.25 -9.99 10.62
CA ALA A 116 -6.75 -11.34 10.39
C ALA A 116 -7.30 -11.97 9.09
N MET A 117 -8.62 -11.84 8.83
CA MET A 117 -9.26 -12.35 7.61
C MET A 117 -8.75 -11.64 6.36
N LYS A 118 -8.56 -10.31 6.43
CA LYS A 118 -8.01 -9.48 5.36
C LYS A 118 -6.55 -9.80 5.07
N GLY A 119 -5.75 -10.03 6.11
CA GLY A 119 -4.37 -10.51 6.01
C GLY A 119 -4.28 -11.85 5.30
N TRP A 120 -5.10 -12.82 5.71
CA TRP A 120 -5.17 -14.12 5.05
C TRP A 120 -5.61 -14.01 3.58
N HIS A 121 -6.63 -13.21 3.28
CA HIS A 121 -7.08 -12.97 1.90
C HIS A 121 -6.00 -12.36 1.01
N LYS A 122 -5.20 -11.42 1.55
CA LYS A 122 -4.15 -10.72 0.80
C LYS A 122 -2.81 -11.42 0.72
N HIS A 123 -2.50 -12.36 1.61
CA HIS A 123 -1.17 -12.99 1.63
C HIS A 123 -1.20 -14.51 1.59
N GLY A 124 -2.34 -15.15 1.88
CA GLY A 124 -2.34 -16.56 2.27
C GLY A 124 -1.80 -16.74 3.69
N ILE A 125 -1.49 -17.98 4.09
CA ILE A 125 -0.85 -18.29 5.38
C ILE A 125 0.25 -19.32 5.16
N CYS A 126 1.47 -19.01 5.60
CA CYS A 126 2.57 -19.96 5.55
C CYS A 126 2.42 -21.05 6.61
N SER A 127 3.16 -22.14 6.44
CA SER A 127 3.26 -23.22 7.41
C SER A 127 3.95 -22.73 8.68
N TYR A 128 3.62 -23.39 9.79
CA TYR A 128 4.20 -23.12 11.10
C TYR A 128 5.73 -23.21 11.09
N GLU A 129 6.30 -24.13 10.31
CA GLU A 129 7.75 -24.32 10.18
C GLU A 129 8.46 -23.08 9.60
N HIS A 130 7.82 -22.34 8.69
CA HIS A 130 8.41 -21.14 8.08
C HIS A 130 8.32 -19.91 8.99
N TRP A 131 7.34 -19.89 9.91
CA TRP A 131 7.17 -18.80 10.86
C TRP A 131 6.50 -19.29 12.15
N PRO A 132 7.27 -19.89 13.08
CA PRO A 132 6.74 -20.37 14.34
C PRO A 132 6.15 -19.24 15.19
N TRP A 133 5.26 -19.60 16.12
CA TRP A 133 4.74 -18.66 17.11
C TRP A 133 5.86 -18.18 18.02
N ASP A 134 6.12 -16.87 17.99
CA ASP A 134 6.96 -16.16 18.94
C ASP A 134 6.28 -14.86 19.33
N ALA A 135 5.94 -14.73 20.60
CA ALA A 135 5.26 -13.56 21.14
C ALA A 135 6.13 -12.29 21.17
N ASN A 136 7.44 -12.42 20.96
CA ASN A 136 8.33 -11.28 20.80
C ASN A 136 8.43 -10.83 19.33
N ASP A 137 7.95 -11.64 18.38
CA ASP A 137 8.03 -11.39 16.93
C ASP A 137 6.72 -10.87 16.36
N LEU A 138 6.06 -9.93 17.07
CA LEU A 138 4.73 -9.44 16.69
C LEU A 138 4.73 -8.53 15.44
N HIS A 139 5.92 -8.12 14.98
CA HIS A 139 6.15 -7.28 13.81
C HIS A 139 7.12 -7.93 12.81
N GLY A 140 7.29 -9.26 12.88
CA GLY A 140 8.23 -9.96 12.01
C GLY A 140 7.93 -9.82 10.52
N THR A 141 8.93 -10.12 9.72
CA THR A 141 8.92 -9.81 8.29
C THR A 141 8.38 -10.96 7.45
N LEU A 142 7.57 -10.64 6.43
CA LEU A 142 7.13 -11.63 5.44
C LEU A 142 8.21 -11.77 4.37
N THR A 143 9.17 -12.67 4.61
CA THR A 143 10.25 -13.00 3.65
C THR A 143 9.70 -13.62 2.36
N PRO A 144 10.50 -13.65 1.27
CA PRO A 144 10.09 -14.26 0.01
C PRO A 144 9.66 -15.73 0.16
N GLU A 145 10.38 -16.51 0.96
CA GLU A 145 10.06 -17.93 1.23
C GLU A 145 8.71 -18.07 1.94
N ARG A 146 8.49 -17.24 2.97
CA ARG A 146 7.22 -17.18 3.71
C ARG A 146 6.07 -16.78 2.78
N ALA A 147 6.28 -15.79 1.90
CA ALA A 147 5.28 -15.35 0.93
C ALA A 147 4.93 -16.45 -0.08
N VAL A 148 5.94 -17.16 -0.61
CA VAL A 148 5.74 -18.26 -1.57
C VAL A 148 5.00 -19.44 -0.93
N ASP A 149 5.37 -19.86 0.28
CA ASP A 149 4.66 -20.92 0.99
C ASP A 149 3.24 -20.49 1.38
N ALA A 150 3.04 -19.22 1.76
CA ALA A 150 1.71 -18.69 2.08
C ALA A 150 0.73 -18.75 0.90
N MET A 151 1.21 -18.56 -0.33
CA MET A 151 0.40 -18.67 -1.55
C MET A 151 -0.18 -20.07 -1.78
N LEU A 152 0.32 -21.12 -1.11
CA LEU A 152 -0.24 -22.47 -1.17
C LEU A 152 -1.55 -22.61 -0.37
N ARG A 153 -1.87 -21.64 0.50
CA ARG A 153 -3.03 -21.68 1.40
C ARG A 153 -3.83 -20.37 1.33
N PRO A 154 -4.33 -19.96 0.14
CA PRO A 154 -5.03 -18.69 -0.03
C PRO A 154 -6.45 -18.76 0.54
N LEU A 155 -6.92 -17.63 1.08
CA LEU A 155 -8.34 -17.38 1.31
C LEU A 155 -8.94 -16.71 0.07
N GLY A 156 -10.00 -17.30 -0.49
CA GLY A 156 -10.62 -16.83 -1.73
C GLY A 156 -11.76 -15.85 -1.50
N LEU A 157 -12.52 -16.03 -0.41
CA LEU A 157 -13.62 -15.14 -0.02
C LEU A 157 -13.73 -15.13 1.49
N TYR A 158 -14.08 -13.99 2.06
CA TYR A 158 -14.52 -13.86 3.44
C TYR A 158 -15.71 -12.92 3.52
N GLN A 159 -16.63 -13.22 4.45
CA GLN A 159 -17.86 -12.46 4.63
C GLN A 159 -18.20 -12.32 6.11
N ARG A 160 -18.77 -11.18 6.48
CA ARG A 160 -19.21 -10.91 7.84
C ARG A 160 -20.58 -11.52 8.05
N VAL A 161 -20.75 -12.32 9.09
CA VAL A 161 -22.06 -12.82 9.52
C VAL A 161 -22.61 -11.84 10.53
N ASN A 162 -23.91 -11.52 10.45
CA ASN A 162 -24.55 -10.73 11.49
C ASN A 162 -24.58 -11.57 12.79
N HIS A 163 -23.73 -11.22 13.75
CA HIS A 163 -23.60 -11.96 15.01
C HIS A 163 -24.90 -12.03 15.82
N ARG A 164 -25.85 -11.10 15.61
CA ARG A 164 -27.15 -11.08 16.30
C ARG A 164 -28.23 -11.92 15.60
N ASP A 165 -27.96 -12.39 14.39
CA ASP A 165 -28.89 -13.19 13.60
C ASP A 165 -28.53 -14.68 13.76
N LEU A 166 -29.15 -15.34 14.75
CA LEU A 166 -28.91 -16.76 15.02
C LEU A 166 -29.19 -17.65 13.79
N PRO A 167 -30.32 -17.49 13.06
CA PRO A 167 -30.53 -18.21 11.80
C PRO A 167 -29.40 -18.05 10.78
N ALA A 168 -28.86 -16.83 10.60
CA ALA A 168 -27.72 -16.61 9.70
C ALA A 168 -26.45 -17.33 10.21
N MET A 169 -26.20 -17.32 11.52
CA MET A 169 -25.09 -18.05 12.15
C MET A 169 -25.21 -19.57 11.97
N HIS A 170 -26.41 -20.14 12.17
CA HIS A 170 -26.66 -21.56 11.95
C HIS A 170 -26.50 -21.95 10.47
N SER A 171 -26.95 -21.09 9.56
CA SER A 171 -26.77 -21.29 8.11
C SER A 171 -25.29 -21.24 7.73
N ALA A 172 -24.54 -20.28 8.25
CA ALA A 172 -23.09 -20.18 8.07
C ALA A 172 -22.36 -21.43 8.56
N LEU A 173 -22.73 -21.98 9.72
CA LEU A 173 -22.19 -23.25 10.22
C LEU A 173 -22.59 -24.44 9.34
N ALA A 174 -23.82 -24.52 8.88
CA ALA A 174 -24.27 -25.58 7.96
C ALA A 174 -23.45 -25.60 6.65
N GLU A 175 -23.21 -24.43 6.07
CA GLU A 175 -22.56 -24.28 4.78
C GLU A 175 -21.03 -24.35 4.88
N VAL A 176 -20.44 -23.54 5.76
CA VAL A 176 -19.00 -23.34 5.88
C VAL A 176 -18.37 -24.30 6.90
N GLY A 177 -19.11 -24.65 7.95
CA GLY A 177 -18.69 -25.61 8.99
C GLY A 177 -17.93 -25.00 10.17
N ILE A 178 -17.55 -23.72 10.08
CA ILE A 178 -16.85 -23.00 11.14
C ILE A 178 -17.07 -21.50 11.00
N ILE A 179 -17.10 -20.77 12.11
CA ILE A 179 -17.16 -19.30 12.18
C ILE A 179 -16.02 -18.79 13.07
N ALA A 180 -15.24 -17.82 12.59
CA ALA A 180 -14.35 -17.03 13.45
C ALA A 180 -15.21 -16.02 14.22
N ALA A 181 -15.20 -16.07 15.54
CA ALA A 181 -16.08 -15.25 16.37
C ALA A 181 -15.30 -14.54 17.48
N SER A 182 -15.81 -13.41 17.94
CA SER A 182 -15.28 -12.69 19.09
C SER A 182 -16.40 -12.24 20.02
N ALA A 183 -16.08 -12.21 21.32
CA ALA A 183 -17.01 -11.80 22.36
C ALA A 183 -16.27 -11.14 23.52
N LEU A 184 -16.99 -10.31 24.29
CA LEU A 184 -16.50 -9.81 25.57
C LEU A 184 -16.58 -10.93 26.61
N ILE A 185 -15.46 -11.25 27.25
CA ILE A 185 -15.38 -12.28 28.27
C ILE A 185 -15.70 -11.65 29.64
N PRO A 186 -16.79 -12.04 30.32
CA PRO A 186 -17.10 -11.58 31.66
C PRO A 186 -16.19 -12.23 32.71
N PHE A 187 -15.91 -11.50 33.80
CA PHE A 187 -15.13 -11.98 34.95
C PHE A 187 -15.94 -12.98 35.81
N ASN A 188 -16.32 -14.13 35.25
CA ASN A 188 -16.92 -15.27 35.94
C ASN A 188 -16.70 -16.56 35.12
N GLY A 189 -17.62 -17.53 35.15
CA GLY A 189 -17.45 -18.92 34.68
C GLY A 189 -16.83 -19.14 33.30
N TRP A 190 -16.75 -18.13 32.43
CA TRP A 190 -16.00 -18.21 31.17
C TRP A 190 -14.47 -18.12 31.38
N TYR A 191 -13.98 -17.16 32.17
CA TYR A 191 -12.55 -16.96 32.45
C TYR A 191 -11.96 -18.09 33.31
N TYR A 192 -12.68 -18.48 34.36
CA TYR A 192 -12.25 -19.48 35.34
C TYR A 192 -12.35 -20.94 34.86
N GLY A 193 -12.68 -21.13 33.58
CA GLY A 193 -12.80 -22.43 32.93
C GLY A 193 -14.23 -22.98 32.94
N THR A 194 -14.57 -23.71 31.89
CA THR A 194 -15.84 -24.41 31.80
C THR A 194 -15.85 -25.61 32.75
N GLN A 195 -17.04 -26.12 33.07
CA GLN A 195 -17.15 -27.42 33.72
C GLN A 195 -16.48 -28.52 32.84
N ARG A 196 -16.09 -29.66 33.42
CA ARG A 196 -15.49 -30.79 32.65
C ARG A 196 -16.37 -31.31 31.51
N ASN A 197 -17.68 -31.06 31.60
CA ASN A 197 -18.65 -31.39 30.54
C ASN A 197 -18.61 -30.41 29.35
N GLY A 198 -17.82 -29.33 29.43
CA GLY A 198 -17.69 -28.31 28.38
C GLY A 198 -18.74 -27.21 28.47
N ILE A 199 -19.60 -27.17 29.49
CA ILE A 199 -20.65 -26.15 29.60
C ILE A 199 -20.08 -24.89 30.24
N ILE A 200 -20.17 -23.77 29.54
CA ILE A 200 -19.84 -22.45 30.09
C ILE A 200 -21.01 -22.04 30.99
N PRO A 201 -20.77 -21.76 32.29
CA PRO A 201 -21.83 -21.28 33.18
C PRO A 201 -22.40 -19.96 32.68
N THR A 202 -23.74 -19.84 32.72
CA THR A 202 -24.42 -18.59 32.35
C THR A 202 -24.00 -17.44 33.23
N VAL A 203 -23.88 -16.25 32.65
CA VAL A 203 -23.52 -15.05 33.40
C VAL A 203 -24.67 -14.64 34.32
N ASP A 204 -24.38 -14.39 35.60
CA ASP A 204 -25.36 -13.85 36.54
C ASP A 204 -25.69 -12.39 36.21
N LYS A 205 -26.78 -12.20 35.47
CA LYS A 205 -27.25 -10.89 34.99
C LYS A 205 -27.67 -9.94 36.12
N THR A 206 -27.83 -10.42 37.35
CA THR A 206 -28.24 -9.60 38.50
C THR A 206 -27.06 -8.98 39.24
N ASN A 207 -25.83 -9.37 38.91
CA ASN A 207 -24.63 -8.86 39.55
C ASN A 207 -24.10 -7.61 38.81
N PRO A 208 -24.21 -6.40 39.40
CA PRO A 208 -23.79 -5.15 38.76
C PRO A 208 -22.25 -4.97 38.72
N PHE A 209 -21.47 -5.89 39.30
CA PHE A 209 -20.01 -5.82 39.38
C PHE A 209 -19.30 -6.76 38.40
N ILE A 210 -20.00 -7.35 37.42
CA ILE A 210 -19.36 -8.14 36.37
C ILE A 210 -18.74 -7.17 35.36
N ALA A 211 -17.52 -6.73 35.64
CA ALA A 211 -16.71 -6.04 34.65
C ALA A 211 -16.32 -7.05 33.53
N PRO A 212 -16.44 -6.69 32.24
CA PRO A 212 -15.83 -7.48 31.18
C PRO A 212 -14.31 -7.48 31.39
N TRP A 213 -13.70 -8.65 31.34
CA TRP A 213 -12.26 -8.84 31.49
C TRP A 213 -11.50 -8.36 30.25
N GLY A 214 -12.04 -8.67 29.07
CA GLY A 214 -11.50 -8.25 27.78
C GLY A 214 -12.22 -8.90 26.61
N GLY A 215 -11.94 -8.44 25.39
CA GLY A 215 -12.47 -9.09 24.19
C GLY A 215 -11.60 -10.30 23.82
N HIS A 216 -12.23 -11.42 23.48
CA HIS A 216 -11.54 -12.65 23.09
C HIS A 216 -12.09 -13.20 21.78
N ALA A 217 -11.22 -13.83 20.99
CA ALA A 217 -11.60 -14.51 19.75
C ALA A 217 -11.49 -16.03 19.90
N PHE A 218 -12.42 -16.75 19.28
CA PHE A 218 -12.50 -18.21 19.26
C PHE A 218 -13.23 -18.70 18.00
N ALA A 219 -13.16 -19.99 17.72
CA ALA A 219 -13.88 -20.59 16.59
C ALA A 219 -15.19 -21.24 17.05
N ILE A 220 -16.33 -20.85 16.48
CA ILE A 220 -17.59 -21.58 16.65
C ILE A 220 -17.60 -22.75 15.66
N ILE A 221 -17.76 -23.96 16.18
CA ILE A 221 -17.57 -25.23 15.46
C ILE A 221 -18.85 -26.07 15.33
N GLY A 222 -19.93 -25.66 16.01
CA GLY A 222 -21.17 -26.40 16.05
C GLY A 222 -22.23 -25.72 16.91
N TYR A 223 -23.37 -26.36 17.07
CA TYR A 223 -24.49 -25.87 17.87
C TYR A 223 -25.46 -26.99 18.25
N ASP A 224 -26.25 -26.72 19.27
CA ASP A 224 -27.43 -27.51 19.66
C ASP A 224 -28.58 -26.57 20.05
N ALA A 225 -29.64 -27.14 20.63
CA ALA A 225 -30.83 -26.40 21.02
C ALA A 225 -30.58 -25.33 22.09
N GLU A 226 -29.48 -25.41 22.87
CA GLU A 226 -29.22 -24.49 23.97
C GLU A 226 -27.99 -23.58 23.76
N GLY A 227 -27.13 -23.86 22.77
CA GLY A 227 -26.05 -22.92 22.46
C GLY A 227 -25.09 -23.30 21.33
N PHE A 228 -24.06 -22.48 21.19
CA PHE A 228 -22.94 -22.68 20.26
C PHE A 228 -21.80 -23.45 20.92
N TRP A 229 -21.27 -24.44 20.21
CA TRP A 229 -20.01 -25.10 20.58
C TRP A 229 -18.83 -24.35 19.97
N LEU A 230 -17.81 -24.08 20.77
CA LEU A 230 -16.60 -23.36 20.37
C LEU A 230 -15.32 -24.14 20.69
N GLN A 231 -14.30 -23.95 19.87
CA GLN A 231 -12.91 -24.29 20.17
C GLN A 231 -12.17 -23.02 20.63
N ASN A 232 -11.53 -23.10 21.79
CA ASN A 232 -10.71 -22.02 22.35
C ASN A 232 -9.21 -22.22 22.03
N SER A 233 -8.39 -21.23 22.34
CA SER A 233 -6.93 -21.18 22.13
C SER A 233 -6.12 -21.19 23.44
N TRP A 234 -6.66 -21.78 24.51
CA TRP A 234 -6.01 -21.90 25.83
C TRP A 234 -5.57 -23.33 26.14
N GLY A 235 -5.29 -24.11 25.10
CA GLY A 235 -4.85 -25.49 25.20
C GLY A 235 -5.94 -26.49 25.59
N VAL A 236 -5.58 -27.77 25.56
CA VAL A 236 -6.50 -28.90 25.82
C VAL A 236 -6.97 -28.98 27.28
N GLY A 237 -6.30 -28.27 28.20
CA GLY A 237 -6.67 -28.23 29.61
C GLY A 237 -7.89 -27.37 29.91
N TRP A 238 -8.29 -26.49 28.98
CA TRP A 238 -9.47 -25.65 29.15
C TRP A 238 -10.74 -26.39 28.74
N GLY A 239 -11.74 -26.36 29.61
CA GLY A 239 -13.06 -26.96 29.37
C GLY A 239 -13.07 -28.44 29.04
N LYS A 240 -13.85 -28.86 28.03
CA LYS A 240 -13.90 -30.25 27.57
C LYS A 240 -12.83 -30.46 26.49
N GLY A 241 -11.56 -30.55 26.88
CA GLY A 241 -10.47 -30.84 25.94
C GLY A 241 -10.16 -29.70 24.96
N GLY A 242 -10.35 -28.44 25.36
CA GLY A 242 -10.23 -27.24 24.52
C GLY A 242 -11.57 -26.69 24.01
N PHE A 243 -12.68 -27.40 24.27
CA PHE A 243 -14.01 -27.06 23.78
C PHE A 243 -14.93 -26.55 24.89
N GLY A 244 -15.83 -25.64 24.52
CA GLY A 244 -16.86 -25.09 25.39
C GLY A 244 -18.19 -24.89 24.67
N ARG A 245 -19.29 -24.84 25.41
CA ARG A 245 -20.62 -24.48 24.91
C ARG A 245 -21.10 -23.20 25.56
N LEU A 246 -21.34 -22.19 24.72
CA LEU A 246 -21.85 -20.88 25.09
C LEU A 246 -23.34 -20.82 24.79
N CYS A 247 -24.17 -20.45 25.77
CA CYS A 247 -25.61 -20.34 25.53
C CYS A 247 -25.95 -19.17 24.59
N TYR A 248 -27.10 -19.26 23.91
CA TYR A 248 -27.51 -18.22 22.96
C TYR A 248 -27.71 -16.85 23.59
N ASP A 249 -28.21 -16.80 24.83
CA ASP A 249 -28.41 -15.57 25.57
C ASP A 249 -27.09 -14.81 25.78
N ASP A 250 -26.06 -15.52 26.25
CA ASP A 250 -24.75 -14.92 26.51
C ASP A 250 -24.07 -14.55 25.18
N TRP A 251 -24.23 -15.35 24.12
CA TRP A 251 -23.75 -14.97 22.79
C TRP A 251 -24.38 -13.68 22.28
N LEU A 252 -25.71 -13.56 22.34
CA LEU A 252 -26.43 -12.36 21.87
C LEU A 252 -26.07 -11.10 22.66
N GLN A 253 -25.67 -11.26 23.93
CA GLN A 253 -25.28 -10.17 24.80
C GLN A 253 -23.81 -9.75 24.61
N TYR A 254 -22.90 -10.71 24.48
CA TYR A 254 -21.45 -10.45 24.55
C TYR A 254 -20.72 -10.60 23.22
N GLY A 255 -21.26 -11.36 22.26
CA GLY A 255 -20.70 -11.53 20.92
C GLY A 255 -20.74 -10.23 20.13
N PHE A 256 -19.66 -9.92 19.41
CA PHE A 256 -19.57 -8.67 18.64
C PHE A 256 -19.06 -8.83 17.20
N ASP A 257 -18.25 -9.84 16.87
CA ASP A 257 -17.91 -10.16 15.47
C ASP A 257 -18.07 -11.64 15.14
N ALA A 258 -18.44 -11.90 13.87
CA ALA A 258 -18.54 -13.23 13.30
C ALA A 258 -18.15 -13.18 11.81
N TRP A 259 -17.22 -14.04 11.41
CA TRP A 259 -16.67 -14.11 10.07
C TRP A 259 -16.62 -15.54 9.55
N VAL A 260 -16.94 -15.71 8.27
CA VAL A 260 -16.75 -16.96 7.54
C VAL A 260 -15.78 -16.78 6.38
N GLY A 261 -15.09 -17.86 6.03
CA GLY A 261 -14.13 -17.89 4.93
C GLY A 261 -14.33 -19.08 3.99
N ARG A 262 -13.95 -18.91 2.74
CA ARG A 262 -13.81 -19.99 1.75
C ARG A 262 -12.40 -19.96 1.16
N LEU A 263 -11.75 -21.11 1.14
CA LEU A 263 -10.41 -21.25 0.57
C LEU A 263 -10.41 -20.93 -0.93
N GLY A 264 -9.36 -20.25 -1.37
CA GLY A 264 -9.04 -20.12 -2.78
C GLY A 264 -8.32 -21.37 -3.30
N VAL A 265 -8.08 -21.41 -4.61
CA VAL A 265 -7.25 -22.43 -5.25
C VAL A 265 -5.82 -21.90 -5.36
N PRO A 266 -4.78 -22.68 -5.01
CA PRO A 266 -3.40 -22.32 -5.29
C PRO A 266 -3.16 -22.30 -6.81
N ILE A 267 -2.84 -21.14 -7.37
CA ILE A 267 -2.62 -20.97 -8.81
C ILE A 267 -1.12 -21.00 -9.12
N ARG A 268 -0.67 -22.01 -9.89
CA ARG A 268 0.65 -22.05 -10.53
C ARG A 268 0.48 -21.68 -12.01
N LEU A 269 1.01 -20.54 -12.43
CA LEU A 269 1.09 -20.20 -13.86
C LEU A 269 2.50 -20.53 -14.36
N ASN A 270 2.59 -21.34 -15.42
CA ASN A 270 3.86 -21.76 -16.02
C ASN A 270 4.52 -20.66 -16.87
N GLN A 271 3.83 -19.54 -17.15
CA GLN A 271 4.37 -18.38 -17.86
C GLN A 271 3.74 -17.08 -17.33
N ALA A 272 4.56 -16.04 -17.14
CA ALA A 272 4.12 -14.69 -16.73
C ALA A 272 3.37 -13.92 -17.84
N ARG A 273 3.14 -14.53 -19.02
CA ARG A 273 2.78 -13.83 -20.27
C ARG A 273 1.29 -13.63 -20.54
N SER A 274 0.39 -14.01 -19.63
CA SER A 274 -1.05 -13.74 -19.82
C SER A 274 -1.71 -13.45 -18.49
N LEU A 275 -1.55 -12.22 -18.00
CA LEU A 275 -2.24 -11.74 -16.81
C LEU A 275 -3.32 -10.75 -17.22
N ARG A 276 -4.51 -11.26 -17.55
CA ARG A 276 -5.73 -10.51 -17.22
C ARG A 276 -5.79 -10.40 -15.69
N PRO A 277 -6.34 -9.30 -15.10
CA PRO A 277 -6.31 -9.05 -13.66
C PRO A 277 -7.27 -9.94 -12.83
N LEU A 278 -7.51 -11.18 -13.27
CA LEU A 278 -8.34 -12.16 -12.56
C LEU A 278 -7.50 -13.10 -11.66
N THR A 279 -6.22 -12.81 -11.42
CA THR A 279 -5.41 -13.58 -10.47
C THR A 279 -5.86 -13.33 -9.04
N SER A 280 -5.73 -14.35 -8.17
CA SER A 280 -6.00 -14.21 -6.73
C SER A 280 -5.29 -12.97 -6.18
N THR A 281 -5.99 -12.16 -5.36
CA THR A 281 -5.45 -10.93 -4.77
C THR A 281 -4.09 -11.17 -4.10
N SER A 282 -3.91 -12.34 -3.48
CA SER A 282 -2.65 -12.76 -2.85
C SER A 282 -1.45 -12.85 -3.78
N ARG A 283 -1.65 -13.23 -5.04
CA ARG A 283 -0.57 -13.44 -6.00
C ARG A 283 -0.10 -12.13 -6.63
N THR A 284 -1.05 -11.28 -7.02
CA THR A 284 -0.74 -9.92 -7.49
C THR A 284 0.06 -9.20 -6.40
N PHE A 285 -0.40 -9.31 -5.15
CA PHE A 285 0.29 -8.73 -4.00
C PHE A 285 1.72 -9.25 -3.85
N ALA A 286 1.92 -10.57 -3.77
CA ALA A 286 3.25 -11.16 -3.59
C ALA A 286 4.22 -10.79 -4.73
N SER A 287 3.73 -10.69 -5.96
CA SER A 287 4.56 -10.32 -7.12
C SER A 287 4.96 -8.84 -7.17
N LEU A 288 4.18 -7.96 -6.55
CA LEU A 288 4.42 -6.53 -6.54
C LEU A 288 5.21 -6.06 -5.31
N ARG A 289 5.08 -6.74 -4.17
CA ARG A 289 5.78 -6.37 -2.92
C ARG A 289 7.29 -6.07 -3.11
N PRO A 290 8.06 -6.88 -3.87
CA PRO A 290 9.49 -6.60 -4.10
C PRO A 290 9.80 -5.31 -4.88
N HIS A 291 8.78 -4.62 -5.36
CA HIS A 291 8.88 -3.46 -6.26
C HIS A 291 8.15 -2.23 -5.71
N LEU A 292 7.73 -2.25 -4.44
CA LEU A 292 6.96 -1.17 -3.81
C LEU A 292 7.59 -0.79 -2.48
N ILE A 293 7.83 0.50 -2.27
CA ILE A 293 8.24 1.05 -0.97
C ILE A 293 7.25 2.14 -0.59
N SER A 294 6.55 1.94 0.53
CA SER A 294 5.52 2.86 1.00
C SER A 294 6.05 3.81 2.06
N VAL A 295 5.70 5.09 1.90
CA VAL A 295 6.11 6.20 2.77
C VAL A 295 4.87 6.99 3.19
N ASP A 296 4.77 7.34 4.46
CA ASP A 296 3.67 8.11 5.03
C ASP A 296 3.85 9.63 4.87
N MET A 297 2.87 10.40 5.35
CA MET A 297 2.83 11.87 5.32
C MET A 297 3.91 12.56 6.16
N HIS A 298 4.62 11.81 7.00
CA HIS A 298 5.77 12.31 7.77
C HIS A 298 7.10 11.95 7.10
N GLY A 299 7.06 11.34 5.91
CA GLY A 299 8.24 10.88 5.21
C GLY A 299 8.82 9.57 5.77
N GLN A 300 8.13 8.90 6.70
CA GLN A 300 8.63 7.67 7.31
C GLN A 300 8.10 6.44 6.57
N LEU A 301 8.74 5.28 6.78
CA LEU A 301 8.26 4.03 6.20
C LEU A 301 6.86 3.68 6.73
N GLN A 302 5.89 3.59 5.82
CA GLN A 302 4.50 3.27 6.17
C GLN A 302 4.39 1.77 6.48
N GLN A 303 4.38 1.35 7.74
CA GLN A 303 4.36 -0.09 8.08
C GLN A 303 2.97 -0.74 7.92
N ARG A 304 1.91 0.06 7.89
CA ARG A 304 0.52 -0.41 7.90
C ARG A 304 -0.09 -0.53 6.51
N GLY A 305 -1.21 -1.24 6.45
CA GLY A 305 -2.00 -1.40 5.25
C GLY A 305 -1.41 -2.43 4.30
N ALA A 306 -2.01 -2.50 3.11
CA ALA A 306 -1.70 -3.56 2.16
C ALA A 306 -0.22 -3.56 1.79
N TYR A 307 0.28 -2.43 1.31
CA TYR A 307 1.64 -2.30 0.78
C TYR A 307 2.61 -1.72 1.81
N GLY A 308 2.30 -1.84 3.10
CA GLY A 308 3.17 -1.33 4.14
C GLY A 308 4.59 -1.90 4.06
N THR A 309 5.57 -1.07 4.38
CA THR A 309 7.00 -1.36 4.27
C THR A 309 7.64 -1.04 5.61
N SER A 310 8.38 -1.99 6.17
CA SER A 310 9.25 -1.82 7.34
C SER A 310 10.71 -1.68 6.92
N SER A 311 11.60 -1.29 7.85
CA SER A 311 13.04 -1.24 7.60
C SER A 311 13.59 -2.60 7.13
N ASP A 312 13.10 -3.70 7.72
CA ASP A 312 13.51 -5.05 7.30
C ASP A 312 12.92 -5.43 5.93
N ASP A 313 11.73 -4.94 5.58
CA ASP A 313 11.22 -5.09 4.21
C ASP A 313 12.11 -4.37 3.19
N VAL A 314 12.58 -3.15 3.49
CA VAL A 314 13.53 -2.43 2.62
C VAL A 314 14.82 -3.23 2.48
N ARG A 315 15.34 -3.80 3.57
CA ARG A 315 16.50 -4.70 3.54
C ARG A 315 16.27 -5.88 2.60
N ILE A 316 15.16 -6.60 2.75
CA ILE A 316 14.82 -7.76 1.89
C ILE A 316 14.69 -7.32 0.43
N ILE A 317 13.94 -6.25 0.15
CA ILE A 317 13.72 -5.74 -1.21
C ILE A 317 15.07 -5.45 -1.90
N MET A 318 15.98 -4.79 -1.20
CA MET A 318 17.23 -4.30 -1.77
C MET A 318 18.34 -5.36 -1.78
N GLU A 319 18.50 -6.10 -0.68
CA GLU A 319 19.64 -6.98 -0.43
C GLU A 319 19.35 -8.44 -0.77
N GLU A 320 18.08 -8.83 -0.92
CA GLU A 320 17.68 -10.20 -1.28
C GLU A 320 16.94 -10.24 -2.63
N ASP A 321 15.76 -9.63 -2.72
CA ASP A 321 14.89 -9.71 -3.89
C ASP A 321 15.55 -9.10 -5.14
N PHE A 322 16.05 -7.87 -5.04
CA PHE A 322 16.75 -7.21 -6.13
C PHE A 322 17.99 -7.98 -6.56
N LEU A 323 18.82 -8.44 -5.61
CA LEU A 323 20.05 -9.15 -5.94
C LEU A 323 19.80 -10.51 -6.58
N SER A 324 18.77 -11.22 -6.11
CA SER A 324 18.33 -12.52 -6.63
C SER A 324 17.72 -12.38 -8.02
N ALA A 325 16.77 -11.46 -8.20
CA ALA A 325 16.09 -11.23 -9.48
C ALA A 325 17.02 -10.78 -10.60
N THR A 326 18.13 -10.11 -10.25
CA THR A 326 19.11 -9.57 -11.20
C THR A 326 20.39 -10.39 -11.30
N ALA A 327 20.47 -11.55 -10.64
CA ALA A 327 21.70 -12.35 -10.55
C ALA A 327 22.29 -12.76 -11.91
N THR A 328 21.44 -13.00 -12.91
CA THR A 328 21.86 -13.41 -14.27
C THR A 328 22.07 -12.24 -15.22
N TRP A 329 21.79 -11.01 -14.81
CA TRP A 329 21.81 -9.85 -15.71
C TRP A 329 23.24 -9.34 -15.92
N LYS A 330 23.52 -8.83 -17.12
CA LYS A 330 24.84 -8.26 -17.43
C LYS A 330 25.08 -6.94 -16.68
N ARG A 331 24.02 -6.15 -16.51
CA ARG A 331 23.95 -4.91 -15.73
C ARG A 331 22.72 -4.96 -14.84
N ARG A 332 22.86 -4.55 -13.59
CA ARG A 332 21.75 -4.54 -12.61
C ARG A 332 21.13 -3.15 -12.58
N ARG A 333 20.21 -2.87 -13.51
CA ARG A 333 19.57 -1.56 -13.64
C ARG A 333 18.42 -1.44 -12.66
N LEU A 334 18.58 -0.62 -11.64
CA LEU A 334 17.53 -0.32 -10.67
C LEU A 334 16.93 1.04 -11.00
N VAL A 335 15.62 1.07 -11.29
CA VAL A 335 14.89 2.32 -11.55
C VAL A 335 13.96 2.65 -10.39
N LEU A 336 14.17 3.81 -9.79
CA LEU A 336 13.24 4.38 -8.81
C LEU A 336 12.20 5.23 -9.54
N ILE A 337 10.93 4.92 -9.32
CA ILE A 337 9.80 5.59 -9.94
C ILE A 337 9.02 6.34 -8.85
N ALA A 338 8.98 7.67 -8.97
CA ALA A 338 8.18 8.53 -8.11
C ALA A 338 7.04 9.14 -8.94
N SER A 339 5.86 8.53 -8.84
CA SER A 339 4.69 9.04 -9.56
C SER A 339 4.11 10.30 -8.93
N GLY A 340 3.14 10.91 -9.61
CA GLY A 340 2.40 12.04 -9.05
C GLY A 340 1.66 11.59 -7.78
N GLY A 341 2.00 12.16 -6.62
CA GLY A 341 1.34 11.89 -5.32
C GLY A 341 -0.10 12.39 -5.25
N LEU A 342 -0.66 12.79 -6.40
CA LEU A 342 -2.03 13.27 -6.53
C LEU A 342 -3.00 12.20 -7.03
N ARG A 343 -2.71 10.92 -6.87
CA ARG A 343 -3.63 9.83 -7.24
C ARG A 343 -3.71 8.82 -6.14
N ARG A 344 -4.79 8.05 -6.06
CA ARG A 344 -4.92 7.00 -5.04
C ARG A 344 -3.79 5.98 -5.23
N GLN A 345 -3.22 5.49 -4.12
CA GLN A 345 -2.19 4.44 -4.16
C GLN A 345 -2.55 3.26 -5.09
N ILE A 346 -3.85 2.88 -5.15
CA ILE A 346 -4.34 1.81 -6.02
C ILE A 346 -4.03 2.03 -7.50
N ASP A 347 -3.96 3.27 -7.97
CA ASP A 347 -3.67 3.61 -9.37
C ASP A 347 -2.20 3.35 -9.69
N ALA A 348 -1.30 3.74 -8.77
CA ALA A 348 0.14 3.43 -8.88
C ALA A 348 0.39 1.92 -8.87
N ILE A 349 -0.31 1.17 -8.02
CA ILE A 349 -0.23 -0.30 -7.96
C ILE A 349 -0.73 -0.92 -9.27
N ASN A 350 -1.88 -0.50 -9.77
CA ASN A 350 -2.44 -1.00 -11.02
C ASN A 350 -1.50 -0.73 -12.19
N ARG A 351 -0.89 0.46 -12.25
CA ARG A 351 0.14 0.78 -13.24
C ARG A 351 1.37 -0.10 -13.08
N MET A 352 1.89 -0.26 -11.88
CA MET A 352 3.07 -1.09 -11.62
C MET A 352 2.82 -2.55 -12.02
N SER A 353 1.59 -3.07 -11.87
CA SER A 353 1.21 -4.40 -12.34
C SER A 353 1.33 -4.60 -13.86
N ARG A 354 1.16 -3.51 -14.65
CA ARG A 354 1.32 -3.52 -16.12
C ARG A 354 2.74 -3.20 -16.55
N LEU A 355 3.40 -2.26 -15.87
CA LEU A 355 4.73 -1.75 -16.21
C LEU A 355 5.85 -2.72 -15.81
N ARG A 356 5.76 -3.31 -14.62
CA ARG A 356 6.76 -4.25 -14.07
C ARG A 356 7.21 -5.35 -15.05
N PRO A 357 6.31 -6.17 -15.63
CA PRO A 357 6.75 -7.25 -16.53
C PRO A 357 7.49 -6.72 -17.77
N LYS A 358 7.16 -5.51 -18.24
CA LYS A 358 7.81 -4.88 -19.39
C LYS A 358 9.24 -4.46 -19.04
N LEU A 359 9.43 -3.81 -17.88
CA LEU A 359 10.74 -3.38 -17.39
C LEU A 359 11.64 -4.59 -17.08
N LEU A 360 11.14 -5.60 -16.39
CA LEU A 360 11.90 -6.83 -16.12
C LEU A 360 12.31 -7.55 -17.40
N GLY A 361 11.48 -7.53 -18.44
CA GLY A 361 11.81 -8.07 -19.76
C GLY A 361 12.98 -7.38 -20.46
N HIS A 362 13.37 -6.19 -20.01
CA HIS A 362 14.51 -5.41 -20.50
C HIS A 362 15.69 -5.40 -19.52
N GLU A 363 15.73 -6.29 -18.51
CA GLU A 363 16.73 -6.24 -17.43
C GLU A 363 16.73 -4.89 -16.69
N ILE A 364 15.52 -4.37 -16.40
CA ILE A 364 15.29 -3.17 -15.59
C ILE A 364 14.44 -3.58 -14.39
N TYR A 365 14.95 -3.37 -13.18
CA TYR A 365 14.26 -3.66 -11.94
C TYR A 365 13.57 -2.40 -11.41
N PRO A 366 12.22 -2.30 -11.47
CA PRO A 366 11.52 -1.12 -10.97
C PRO A 366 11.25 -1.18 -9.48
N ILE A 367 11.35 -0.03 -8.82
CA ILE A 367 10.81 0.21 -7.48
C ILE A 367 9.93 1.46 -7.57
N GLU A 368 8.63 1.31 -7.31
CA GLU A 368 7.71 2.43 -7.13
C GLU A 368 7.79 2.92 -5.68
N LEU A 369 8.03 4.22 -5.53
CA LEU A 369 7.91 4.91 -4.26
C LEU A 369 6.45 5.32 -4.07
N LEU A 370 5.72 4.59 -3.22
CA LEU A 370 4.34 4.89 -2.85
C LEU A 370 4.35 5.92 -1.71
N TRP A 371 4.34 7.19 -2.06
CA TRP A 371 4.31 8.28 -1.09
C TRP A 371 2.88 8.83 -0.94
N GLU A 372 2.54 9.30 0.26
CA GLU A 372 1.15 9.46 0.69
C GLU A 372 0.29 10.33 -0.25
N THR A 373 -0.86 9.76 -0.64
CA THR A 373 -1.72 10.25 -1.72
C THR A 373 -2.95 11.01 -1.26
N ASP A 374 -3.10 11.17 0.06
CA ASP A 374 -4.31 11.72 0.68
C ASP A 374 -4.42 13.25 0.51
N HIS A 375 -3.38 13.87 -0.03
CA HIS A 375 -3.38 15.28 -0.41
C HIS A 375 -4.31 15.58 -1.59
N TYR A 376 -4.48 14.64 -2.53
CA TYR A 376 -5.32 14.90 -3.70
C TYR A 376 -6.81 14.89 -3.44
N PRO A 377 -7.38 13.90 -2.72
CA PRO A 377 -8.77 13.98 -2.30
C PRO A 377 -9.09 15.29 -1.57
N ARG A 378 -8.17 15.77 -0.71
CA ARG A 378 -8.30 17.07 -0.01
C ARG A 378 -8.24 18.25 -0.98
N LEU A 379 -7.30 18.26 -1.92
CA LEU A 379 -7.21 19.32 -2.93
C LEU A 379 -8.43 19.35 -3.85
N LEU A 380 -8.95 18.19 -4.25
CA LEU A 380 -10.19 18.06 -5.02
C LEU A 380 -11.41 18.53 -4.25
N GLU A 381 -11.49 18.22 -2.95
CA GLU A 381 -12.56 18.72 -2.09
C GLU A 381 -12.52 20.25 -2.01
N ILE A 382 -11.33 20.84 -1.84
CA ILE A 382 -11.14 22.29 -1.88
C ILE A 382 -11.58 22.86 -3.23
N LEU A 383 -11.20 22.21 -4.32
CA LEU A 383 -11.55 22.62 -5.69
C LEU A 383 -13.07 22.57 -5.92
N HIS A 384 -13.73 21.47 -5.53
CA HIS A 384 -15.18 21.33 -5.63
C HIS A 384 -15.91 22.34 -4.75
N ARG A 385 -15.49 22.53 -3.49
CA ARG A 385 -16.09 23.55 -2.62
C ARG A 385 -15.89 24.97 -3.15
N ALA A 386 -14.75 25.26 -3.77
CA ALA A 386 -14.53 26.54 -4.44
C ALA A 386 -15.49 26.73 -5.64
N THR A 387 -15.86 25.66 -6.33
CA THR A 387 -16.90 25.72 -7.37
C THR A 387 -18.33 25.83 -6.82
N GLU A 388 -18.64 25.17 -5.70
CA GLU A 388 -19.98 25.11 -5.08
C GLU A 388 -20.31 26.34 -4.21
N GLY A 389 -19.32 26.90 -3.52
CA GLY A 389 -19.42 28.09 -2.64
C GLY A 389 -19.90 29.35 -3.35
N ARG A 390 -20.09 29.29 -4.67
CA ARG A 390 -20.85 30.28 -5.46
C ARG A 390 -22.34 30.36 -5.07
N ARG A 391 -22.87 29.49 -4.21
CA ARG A 391 -24.31 29.42 -3.90
C ARG A 391 -24.75 29.83 -2.50
N HIS A 392 -23.89 29.91 -1.47
CA HIS A 392 -24.39 30.00 -0.08
C HIS A 392 -23.91 31.17 0.82
N ASP A 393 -22.84 31.89 0.49
CA ASP A 393 -22.21 32.84 1.43
C ASP A 393 -22.54 34.33 1.19
N GLY A 394 -23.75 34.66 0.73
CA GLY A 394 -24.20 36.07 0.62
C GLY A 394 -23.35 36.93 -0.33
N TYR A 395 -22.67 36.29 -1.29
CA TYR A 395 -21.82 36.94 -2.29
C TYR A 395 -22.66 37.41 -3.47
N ASP A 396 -22.61 38.71 -3.80
CA ASP A 396 -23.34 39.27 -4.95
C ASP A 396 -22.64 38.89 -6.27
N PRO A 397 -23.25 38.02 -7.11
CA PRO A 397 -22.69 37.64 -8.41
C PRO A 397 -22.58 38.83 -9.38
N ARG A 398 -23.26 39.95 -9.12
CA ARG A 398 -23.26 41.15 -9.97
C ARG A 398 -22.02 42.02 -9.79
N ALA A 399 -21.30 41.90 -8.67
CA ALA A 399 -20.04 42.63 -8.45
C ALA A 399 -18.93 42.22 -9.45
N PHE A 400 -19.08 41.05 -10.08
CA PHE A 400 -18.17 40.53 -11.09
C PHE A 400 -18.91 40.01 -12.34
N GLY A 401 -20.04 40.63 -12.70
CA GLY A 401 -20.84 40.28 -13.88
C GLY A 401 -20.08 40.35 -15.23
N PHE A 402 -18.88 40.94 -15.25
CA PHE A 402 -17.94 40.96 -16.37
C PHE A 402 -17.05 39.70 -16.49
N MET A 403 -17.05 38.79 -15.50
CA MET A 403 -16.08 37.67 -15.39
C MET A 403 -16.64 36.29 -15.73
N ILE A 404 -17.72 36.18 -16.51
CA ILE A 404 -18.24 34.86 -16.94
C ILE A 404 -17.25 34.15 -17.91
N ASP A 405 -16.47 34.92 -18.69
CA ASP A 405 -15.36 34.39 -19.53
C ASP A 405 -14.06 34.11 -18.74
N ARG A 406 -14.06 34.29 -17.42
CA ARG A 406 -12.90 34.20 -16.51
C ARG A 406 -13.15 33.27 -15.33
N ARG A 407 -13.86 32.15 -15.57
CA ARG A 407 -14.21 31.16 -14.55
C ARG A 407 -13.01 30.69 -13.72
N ASP A 408 -11.88 30.42 -14.37
CA ASP A 408 -10.66 29.92 -13.73
C ASP A 408 -9.90 31.02 -12.97
N ASP A 409 -9.88 32.25 -13.50
CA ASP A 409 -9.26 33.41 -12.85
C ASP A 409 -9.94 33.76 -11.52
N ALA A 410 -11.23 33.46 -11.36
CA ALA A 410 -11.95 33.58 -10.09
C ALA A 410 -11.75 32.36 -9.16
N LEU A 411 -11.46 31.19 -9.71
CA LEU A 411 -11.29 29.94 -8.97
C LEU A 411 -9.92 29.88 -8.27
N GLU A 412 -8.86 30.30 -8.94
CA GLU A 412 -7.47 30.24 -8.43
C GLU A 412 -7.29 30.96 -7.07
N PRO A 413 -7.74 32.23 -6.88
CA PRO A 413 -7.62 32.90 -5.59
C PRO A 413 -8.49 32.25 -4.50
N LEU A 414 -9.63 31.68 -4.88
CA LEU A 414 -10.55 31.02 -3.95
C LEU A 414 -9.97 29.69 -3.46
N VAL A 415 -9.45 28.84 -4.36
CA VAL A 415 -8.74 27.60 -4.01
C VAL A 415 -7.58 27.89 -3.07
N ARG A 416 -6.78 28.92 -3.37
CA ARG A 416 -5.69 29.35 -2.49
C ARG A 416 -6.20 29.76 -1.11
N ARG A 417 -7.24 30.60 -1.03
CA ARG A 417 -7.84 31.09 0.22
C ARG A 417 -8.45 29.96 1.05
N MET A 418 -9.01 28.95 0.40
CA MET A 418 -9.62 27.77 1.03
C MET A 418 -8.60 26.72 1.49
N GLY A 419 -7.29 27.05 1.43
CA GLY A 419 -6.23 26.21 1.97
C GLY A 419 -5.46 25.39 0.93
N GLY A 420 -5.73 25.53 -0.37
CA GLY A 420 -5.05 24.76 -1.42
C GLY A 420 -3.53 24.90 -1.40
N LYS A 421 -3.01 26.12 -1.16
CA LYS A 421 -1.57 26.36 -1.02
C LYS A 421 -0.98 25.67 0.22
N ALA A 422 -1.69 25.70 1.35
CA ALA A 422 -1.23 25.04 2.57
C ALA A 422 -1.18 23.53 2.38
N GLU A 423 -2.16 22.95 1.69
CA GLU A 423 -2.17 21.53 1.35
C GLU A 423 -1.03 21.16 0.39
N TRP A 424 -0.76 22.00 -0.61
CA TRP A 424 0.37 21.83 -1.52
C TRP A 424 1.73 21.90 -0.80
N ASP A 425 1.91 22.84 0.13
CA ASP A 425 3.13 22.95 0.92
C ASP A 425 3.33 21.74 1.84
N ARG A 426 2.26 21.23 2.46
CA ARG A 426 2.31 19.98 3.27
C ARG A 426 2.79 18.81 2.43
N MET A 427 2.25 18.66 1.21
CA MET A 427 2.67 17.60 0.29
C MET A 427 4.16 17.72 -0.08
N LYS A 428 4.67 18.94 -0.32
CA LYS A 428 6.10 19.18 -0.58
C LYS A 428 6.97 18.86 0.64
N LEU A 429 6.53 19.22 1.84
CA LEU A 429 7.23 18.90 3.08
C LEU A 429 7.29 17.39 3.31
N ALA A 430 6.15 16.69 3.23
CA ALA A 430 6.08 15.24 3.37
C ALA A 430 6.99 14.50 2.38
N ALA A 431 6.97 14.92 1.10
CA ALA A 431 7.86 14.37 0.08
C ALA A 431 9.34 14.65 0.37
N GLY A 432 9.67 15.84 0.86
CA GLY A 432 11.02 16.21 1.22
C GLY A 432 11.54 15.43 2.42
N ASP A 433 10.77 15.36 3.51
CA ASP A 433 11.12 14.71 4.77
C ASP A 433 11.49 13.24 4.57
N ALA A 434 10.84 12.58 3.59
CA ALA A 434 11.16 11.21 3.20
C ALA A 434 12.63 10.96 2.84
N THR A 435 13.34 12.00 2.40
CA THR A 435 14.76 11.94 2.05
C THR A 435 15.64 12.83 2.93
N MET A 436 15.11 13.95 3.41
CA MET A 436 15.86 14.95 4.19
C MET A 436 16.07 14.52 5.64
N ASP A 437 15.13 13.77 6.23
CA ASP A 437 15.29 13.22 7.58
C ASP A 437 16.30 12.07 7.54
N ALA A 438 17.47 12.31 8.17
CA ALA A 438 18.59 11.36 8.17
C ALA A 438 18.32 10.11 9.01
N ASP A 439 17.46 10.23 10.03
CA ASP A 439 17.24 9.19 11.03
C ASP A 439 15.97 8.41 10.72
N HIS A 440 14.92 9.06 10.21
CA HIS A 440 13.59 8.45 10.03
C HIS A 440 13.07 8.48 8.60
N GLY A 441 13.76 9.12 7.65
CA GLY A 441 13.31 9.21 6.25
C GLY A 441 13.28 7.84 5.57
N GLY A 442 12.12 7.41 5.08
CA GLY A 442 11.98 6.08 4.48
C GLY A 442 12.73 5.92 3.15
N VAL A 443 12.75 6.96 2.31
CA VAL A 443 13.57 6.99 1.09
C VAL A 443 15.04 7.15 1.43
N ARG A 444 15.35 7.89 2.51
CA ARG A 444 16.71 8.04 3.05
C ARG A 444 17.32 6.70 3.48
N GLU A 445 16.55 5.86 4.16
CA GLU A 445 17.00 4.52 4.55
C GLU A 445 17.29 3.66 3.31
N MET A 446 16.33 3.58 2.38
CA MET A 446 16.47 2.81 1.15
C MET A 446 17.71 3.23 0.34
N ILE A 447 17.93 4.54 0.17
CA ILE A 447 19.10 5.00 -0.60
C ILE A 447 20.42 4.73 0.11
N GLY A 448 20.46 4.75 1.44
CA GLY A 448 21.66 4.36 2.20
C GLY A 448 22.06 2.90 1.96
N ARG A 449 21.06 2.00 1.89
CA ARG A 449 21.28 0.58 1.54
C ARG A 449 21.73 0.43 0.09
N LEU A 450 21.07 1.11 -0.85
CA LEU A 450 21.47 1.09 -2.26
C LEU A 450 22.91 1.59 -2.44
N ALA A 451 23.28 2.66 -1.75
CA ALA A 451 24.63 3.21 -1.81
C ALA A 451 25.68 2.20 -1.37
N SER A 452 25.40 1.47 -0.28
CA SER A 452 26.26 0.39 0.20
C SER A 452 26.39 -0.75 -0.81
N LEU A 453 25.29 -1.11 -1.49
CA LEU A 453 25.30 -2.12 -2.55
C LEU A 453 26.10 -1.64 -3.78
N MET A 454 25.95 -0.40 -4.20
CA MET A 454 26.68 0.18 -5.34
C MET A 454 28.19 0.32 -5.06
N ASP A 455 28.58 0.61 -3.81
CA ASP A 455 29.98 0.59 -3.38
C ASP A 455 30.60 -0.82 -3.51
N GLY A 456 29.80 -1.88 -3.32
CA GLY A 456 30.22 -3.28 -3.40
C GLY A 456 30.10 -3.94 -4.79
N ASP A 457 29.17 -3.50 -5.64
CA ASP A 457 28.94 -4.04 -6.98
C ASP A 457 28.85 -2.92 -8.05
N PRO A 458 29.92 -2.69 -8.84
CA PRO A 458 29.92 -1.66 -9.89
C PRO A 458 29.03 -2.00 -11.09
N LYS A 459 28.36 -3.17 -11.10
CA LYS A 459 27.35 -3.51 -12.12
C LYS A 459 25.99 -2.87 -11.85
N ILE A 460 25.75 -2.35 -10.64
CA ILE A 460 24.50 -1.71 -10.26
C ILE A 460 24.44 -0.30 -10.86
N GLU A 461 23.37 -0.04 -11.61
CA GLU A 461 23.10 1.25 -12.23
C GLU A 461 21.83 1.85 -11.60
N LEU A 462 21.91 3.10 -11.16
CA LEU A 462 20.78 3.84 -10.61
C LEU A 462 20.14 4.70 -11.70
N HIS A 463 18.83 4.50 -11.90
CA HIS A 463 18.00 5.28 -12.80
C HIS A 463 16.81 5.86 -12.03
N LEU A 464 16.35 7.04 -12.43
CA LEU A 464 15.30 7.77 -11.76
C LEU A 464 14.23 8.22 -12.77
N VAL A 465 12.96 8.04 -12.41
CA VAL A 465 11.83 8.57 -13.16
C VAL A 465 10.89 9.25 -12.18
N ALA A 466 10.55 10.51 -12.42
CA ALA A 466 9.53 11.20 -11.64
C ALA A 466 8.47 11.82 -12.56
N HIS A 467 7.22 11.72 -12.14
CA HIS A 467 6.11 12.37 -12.81
C HIS A 467 5.47 13.42 -11.88
N SER A 468 5.13 14.59 -12.43
CA SER A 468 4.36 15.62 -11.73
C SER A 468 4.99 15.99 -10.37
N SER A 469 4.25 15.86 -9.26
CA SER A 469 4.72 16.14 -7.90
C SER A 469 5.74 15.12 -7.37
N GLY A 470 5.93 13.97 -8.02
CA GLY A 470 6.96 13.00 -7.65
C GLY A 470 8.38 13.59 -7.73
N THR A 471 8.55 14.71 -8.45
CA THR A 471 9.82 15.45 -8.45
C THR A 471 10.19 16.05 -7.10
N PHE A 472 9.24 16.27 -6.19
CA PHE A 472 9.53 16.77 -4.85
C PHE A 472 10.24 15.71 -4.02
N LEU A 473 9.87 14.45 -4.20
CA LEU A 473 10.51 13.30 -3.56
C LEU A 473 11.93 13.09 -4.10
N LEU A 474 12.11 13.17 -5.42
CA LEU A 474 13.42 12.89 -6.03
C LEU A 474 14.40 14.07 -5.98
N ALA A 475 13.96 15.31 -5.79
CA ALA A 475 14.83 16.48 -5.78
C ALA A 475 15.92 16.42 -4.67
N PRO A 476 15.56 16.24 -3.38
CA PRO A 476 16.56 16.05 -2.33
C PRO A 476 17.38 14.77 -2.54
N LEU A 477 16.78 13.72 -3.09
CA LEU A 477 17.47 12.45 -3.36
C LEU A 477 18.59 12.63 -4.39
N VAL A 478 18.30 13.28 -5.52
CA VAL A 478 19.30 13.56 -6.56
C VAL A 478 20.44 14.38 -5.98
N GLN A 479 20.13 15.41 -5.20
CA GLN A 479 21.16 16.24 -4.57
C GLN A 479 22.04 15.43 -3.61
N LEU A 480 21.44 14.61 -2.73
CA LEU A 480 22.16 13.75 -1.79
C LEU A 480 23.09 12.76 -2.51
N VAL A 481 22.53 12.03 -3.48
CA VAL A 481 23.18 10.93 -4.19
C VAL A 481 24.39 11.43 -4.97
N THR A 482 24.24 12.57 -5.66
CA THR A 482 25.27 13.07 -6.60
C THR A 482 26.29 14.00 -5.97
N SER A 483 26.02 14.54 -4.78
CA SER A 483 26.98 15.38 -4.06
C SER A 483 28.21 14.59 -3.63
N GLU A 484 29.36 15.26 -3.56
CA GLU A 484 30.64 14.60 -3.31
C GLU A 484 30.66 13.75 -2.04
N LYS A 485 31.18 12.53 -2.16
CA LYS A 485 31.18 11.53 -1.08
C LYS A 485 31.87 12.07 0.17
N GLY A 486 31.14 12.09 1.29
CA GLY A 486 31.69 12.50 2.59
C GLY A 486 31.91 14.00 2.77
N LYS A 487 31.52 14.86 1.81
CA LYS A 487 31.51 16.32 1.99
C LYS A 487 30.12 16.82 2.34
N LYS A 488 30.08 17.89 3.15
CA LYS A 488 28.84 18.59 3.48
C LYS A 488 28.32 19.33 2.25
N ILE A 489 27.03 19.16 1.98
CA ILE A 489 26.31 19.87 0.92
C ILE A 489 26.08 21.32 1.37
N GLU A 490 26.44 22.30 0.55
CA GLU A 490 26.44 23.71 0.96
C GLU A 490 25.08 24.41 0.81
N GLY A 491 24.24 23.96 -0.12
CA GLY A 491 22.97 24.62 -0.48
C GLY A 491 21.84 23.63 -0.77
N GLY A 492 20.69 24.15 -1.19
CA GLY A 492 19.50 23.35 -1.49
C GLY A 492 18.90 22.60 -0.28
N PRO A 493 17.92 21.70 -0.51
CA PRO A 493 17.22 20.97 0.55
C PRO A 493 18.12 20.06 1.39
N MET A 494 19.23 19.56 0.84
CA MET A 494 20.15 18.66 1.56
C MET A 494 21.30 19.39 2.27
N ARG A 495 21.22 20.71 2.44
CA ARG A 495 22.28 21.50 3.09
C ARG A 495 22.71 20.90 4.44
N GLY A 496 24.01 20.75 4.63
CA GLY A 496 24.63 20.22 5.85
C GLY A 496 24.74 18.69 5.91
N GLN A 497 24.04 17.97 5.04
CA GLN A 497 24.13 16.52 4.92
C GLN A 497 25.40 16.10 4.16
N LEU A 498 25.87 14.87 4.38
CA LEU A 498 27.02 14.31 3.67
C LEU A 498 26.57 13.71 2.33
N GLY A 499 27.23 14.07 1.23
CA GLY A 499 26.98 13.50 -0.10
C GLY A 499 27.40 12.02 -0.20
N LEU A 500 26.78 11.30 -1.14
CA LEU A 500 27.07 9.88 -1.40
C LEU A 500 28.05 9.65 -2.58
N GLY A 501 28.18 10.62 -3.49
CA GLY A 501 29.12 10.59 -4.61
C GLY A 501 28.80 9.55 -5.68
N LEU A 502 27.54 9.17 -5.83
CA LEU A 502 27.10 8.13 -6.77
C LEU A 502 26.56 8.75 -8.06
N PRO A 503 26.91 8.19 -9.23
CA PRO A 503 26.35 8.64 -10.50
C PRO A 503 24.90 8.16 -10.65
N ILE A 504 24.09 8.96 -11.35
CA ILE A 504 22.76 8.59 -11.84
C ILE A 504 22.88 8.39 -13.34
N GLU A 505 22.64 7.17 -13.81
CA GLU A 505 22.82 6.79 -15.21
C GLU A 505 21.75 7.40 -16.11
N SER A 506 20.50 7.48 -15.65
CA SER A 506 19.48 8.27 -16.33
C SER A 506 18.47 8.88 -15.37
N LEU A 507 18.04 10.10 -15.66
CA LEU A 507 16.98 10.81 -14.95
C LEU A 507 15.94 11.29 -15.96
N SER A 508 14.68 10.86 -15.81
CA SER A 508 13.56 11.34 -16.64
C SER A 508 12.52 12.03 -15.77
N LEU A 509 12.26 13.30 -16.06
CA LEU A 509 11.21 14.10 -15.42
C LEU A 509 10.04 14.25 -16.39
N LEU A 510 8.88 13.74 -16.01
CA LEU A 510 7.65 13.74 -16.79
C LEU A 510 6.70 14.81 -16.25
N ALA A 511 6.42 15.84 -17.04
CA ALA A 511 5.60 17.00 -16.67
C ALA A 511 5.84 17.48 -15.23
N PRO A 512 7.08 17.79 -14.82
CA PRO A 512 7.41 18.06 -13.42
C PRO A 512 6.67 19.28 -12.87
N ALA A 513 5.94 19.09 -11.76
CA ALA A 513 5.25 20.17 -11.05
C ALA A 513 6.20 21.04 -10.20
N SER A 514 7.51 20.97 -10.48
CA SER A 514 8.56 21.65 -9.73
C SER A 514 8.75 23.08 -10.23
N ALA A 515 8.89 24.02 -9.29
CA ALA A 515 9.33 25.38 -9.62
C ALA A 515 10.75 25.34 -10.20
N ILE A 516 11.01 26.17 -11.21
CA ILE A 516 12.33 26.19 -11.87
C ILE A 516 13.47 26.52 -10.88
N ASP A 517 13.22 27.34 -9.87
CA ASP A 517 14.20 27.62 -8.81
C ASP A 517 14.60 26.36 -8.03
N ALA A 518 13.63 25.49 -7.70
CA ALA A 518 13.93 24.22 -7.04
C ALA A 518 14.76 23.29 -7.95
N PHE A 519 14.54 23.35 -9.27
CA PHE A 519 15.36 22.63 -10.25
C PHE A 519 16.80 23.15 -10.28
N ARG A 520 17.01 24.46 -10.23
CA ARG A 520 18.34 25.09 -10.16
C ARG A 520 19.14 24.62 -8.94
N ASP A 521 18.46 24.42 -7.81
CA ASP A 521 19.12 24.02 -6.56
C ASP A 521 19.48 22.53 -6.50
N THR A 522 18.72 21.67 -7.19
CA THR A 522 18.77 20.21 -6.95
C THR A 522 19.21 19.39 -8.16
N TYR A 523 18.62 19.62 -9.33
CA TYR A 523 18.84 18.81 -10.53
C TYR A 523 19.88 19.45 -11.47
N MET A 524 19.88 20.77 -11.60
CA MET A 524 20.78 21.47 -12.53
C MET A 524 22.28 21.24 -12.23
N PRO A 525 22.75 21.29 -10.97
CA PRO A 525 24.17 21.11 -10.67
C PRO A 525 24.71 19.73 -11.07
N PRO A 526 24.06 18.60 -10.73
CA PRO A 526 24.58 17.29 -11.13
C PRO A 526 24.41 16.98 -12.63
N ILE A 527 23.46 17.61 -13.33
CA ILE A 527 23.40 17.56 -14.79
C ILE A 527 24.62 18.29 -15.38
N LYS A 528 24.95 19.49 -14.89
CA LYS A 528 26.11 20.25 -15.37
C LYS A 528 27.43 19.54 -15.10
N SER A 529 27.61 18.97 -13.91
CA SER A 529 28.83 18.23 -13.53
C SER A 529 28.96 16.86 -14.22
N GLY A 530 27.86 16.34 -14.79
CA GLY A 530 27.83 15.02 -15.43
C GLY A 530 27.63 13.85 -14.46
N MET A 531 27.30 14.12 -13.20
CA MET A 531 26.88 13.10 -12.23
C MET A 531 25.51 12.52 -12.60
N VAL A 532 24.64 13.30 -13.25
CA VAL A 532 23.52 12.77 -14.03
C VAL A 532 23.99 12.62 -15.47
N ARG A 533 24.13 11.36 -15.94
CA ARG A 533 24.73 11.05 -17.25
C ARG A 533 23.81 11.41 -18.41
N ARG A 534 22.51 11.09 -18.27
CA ARG A 534 21.47 11.29 -19.30
C ARG A 534 20.21 11.84 -18.64
N PHE A 535 19.91 13.11 -18.88
CA PHE A 535 18.71 13.78 -18.40
C PHE A 535 17.69 13.95 -19.53
N ALA A 536 16.42 13.72 -19.23
CA ALA A 536 15.31 14.02 -20.13
C ALA A 536 14.17 14.70 -19.40
N LEU A 537 13.73 15.82 -19.97
CA LEU A 537 12.56 16.55 -19.54
C LEU A 537 11.46 16.35 -20.58
N PHE A 538 10.31 15.84 -20.12
CA PHE A 538 9.11 15.72 -20.93
C PHE A 538 8.10 16.78 -20.49
N THR A 539 7.61 17.57 -21.42
CA THR A 539 6.53 18.56 -21.19
C THR A 539 5.45 18.38 -22.24
N LEU A 540 4.25 18.90 -21.99
CA LEU A 540 3.35 19.15 -23.12
C LEU A 540 3.88 20.33 -23.93
N THR A 541 3.42 20.43 -25.19
CA THR A 541 3.47 21.68 -25.94
C THR A 541 2.51 22.67 -25.29
N ASP A 542 2.79 23.97 -25.42
CA ASP A 542 1.91 25.03 -24.88
C ASP A 542 0.48 24.90 -25.40
N GLU A 543 0.29 24.49 -26.66
CA GLU A 543 -1.04 24.24 -27.23
C GLU A 543 -1.78 23.09 -26.52
N ALA A 544 -1.09 21.97 -26.27
CA ALA A 544 -1.69 20.82 -25.59
C ALA A 544 -1.96 21.12 -24.11
N GLU A 545 -1.04 21.83 -23.44
CA GLU A 545 -1.20 22.24 -22.04
C GLU A 545 -2.41 23.17 -21.84
N LEU A 546 -2.66 24.08 -22.78
CA LEU A 546 -3.83 24.98 -22.78
C LEU A 546 -5.15 24.25 -23.06
N GLN A 547 -5.10 23.10 -23.74
CA GLN A 547 -6.26 22.24 -24.02
C GLN A 547 -6.51 21.19 -22.92
N ASP A 548 -5.54 20.99 -22.03
CA ASP A 548 -5.66 20.09 -20.90
C ASP A 548 -6.56 20.68 -19.80
N HIS A 549 -7.16 19.82 -18.98
CA HIS A 549 -8.05 20.22 -17.89
C HIS A 549 -7.89 19.31 -16.68
N CYS A 550 -8.02 19.87 -15.48
CA CYS A 550 -7.96 19.14 -14.23
C CYS A 550 -9.34 19.16 -13.55
N GLU A 551 -10.13 18.11 -13.73
CA GLU A 551 -11.45 17.95 -13.12
C GLU A 551 -12.39 19.13 -13.46
N VAL A 552 -12.80 19.92 -12.46
CA VAL A 552 -13.68 21.10 -12.63
C VAL A 552 -12.92 22.38 -12.97
N TYR A 553 -11.59 22.34 -13.01
CA TYR A 553 -10.72 23.46 -13.41
C TYR A 553 -10.44 23.38 -14.91
N GLY A 554 -10.71 24.47 -15.64
CA GLY A 554 -10.73 24.49 -17.11
C GLY A 554 -9.35 24.50 -17.78
N ARG A 555 -8.26 24.32 -17.01
CA ARG A 555 -6.87 24.28 -17.49
C ARG A 555 -6.13 23.11 -16.85
N SER A 556 -4.93 22.83 -17.32
CA SER A 556 -4.07 21.78 -16.77
C SER A 556 -3.83 21.93 -15.25
N LEU A 557 -3.49 20.80 -14.61
CA LEU A 557 -3.07 20.80 -13.22
C LEU A 557 -1.88 21.74 -12.98
N LEU A 558 -0.93 21.83 -13.91
CA LEU A 558 0.26 22.68 -13.75
C LEU A 558 -0.11 24.16 -13.76
N TYR A 559 -1.13 24.58 -14.51
CA TYR A 559 -1.66 25.95 -14.39
C TYR A 559 -2.25 26.22 -13.00
N LEU A 560 -2.98 25.27 -12.41
CA LEU A 560 -3.49 25.42 -11.04
C LEU A 560 -2.34 25.58 -10.05
N VAL A 561 -1.31 24.74 -10.17
CA VAL A 561 -0.12 24.78 -9.33
C VAL A 561 0.59 26.13 -9.47
N SER A 562 0.91 26.52 -10.71
CA SER A 562 1.62 27.74 -11.04
C SER A 562 0.88 28.99 -10.54
N ASN A 563 -0.43 29.04 -10.77
CA ASN A 563 -1.22 30.25 -10.54
C ASN A 563 -1.77 30.36 -9.11
N ALA A 564 -2.03 29.24 -8.42
CA ALA A 564 -2.75 29.26 -7.15
C ALA A 564 -1.96 28.63 -5.99
N LEU A 565 -1.25 27.52 -6.23
CA LEU A 565 -0.71 26.68 -5.14
C LEU A 565 0.74 27.00 -4.79
N GLU A 566 1.49 27.58 -5.72
CA GLU A 566 2.89 27.93 -5.48
C GLU A 566 3.10 29.20 -4.65
N ARG A 567 4.36 29.49 -4.29
CA ARG A 567 4.72 30.60 -3.38
C ARG A 567 4.04 31.93 -3.74
N ARG A 568 4.05 32.31 -5.02
CA ARG A 568 3.40 33.53 -5.54
C ARG A 568 2.15 33.14 -6.34
N PRO A 569 0.96 33.66 -6.01
CA PRO A 569 -0.20 33.47 -6.86
C PRO A 569 -0.09 34.36 -8.11
N ARG A 570 -0.80 33.98 -9.16
CA ARG A 570 -1.00 34.82 -10.33
C ARG A 570 -1.88 36.02 -9.96
N VAL A 571 -1.49 37.20 -10.42
CA VAL A 571 -2.28 38.44 -10.32
C VAL A 571 -2.69 38.84 -11.76
N PRO A 572 -3.85 39.49 -11.98
CA PRO A 572 -4.22 39.94 -13.32
C PRO A 572 -3.09 40.75 -13.99
N GLY A 573 -2.63 40.30 -15.16
CA GLY A 573 -1.53 40.91 -15.90
C GLY A 573 -0.14 40.33 -15.61
N THR A 574 -0.01 39.36 -14.69
CA THR A 574 1.25 38.63 -14.45
C THR A 574 1.07 37.13 -14.69
N SER A 575 2.19 36.40 -14.79
CA SER A 575 2.23 34.94 -14.71
C SER A 575 2.29 34.47 -13.25
N GLY A 576 1.94 33.20 -13.01
CA GLY A 576 2.21 32.50 -11.76
C GLY A 576 3.69 32.15 -11.59
N VAL A 577 4.00 31.20 -10.71
CA VAL A 577 5.38 30.67 -10.60
C VAL A 577 5.70 29.78 -11.79
N SER A 578 6.79 30.06 -12.50
CA SER A 578 7.24 29.25 -13.64
C SER A 578 7.62 27.84 -13.19
N LEU A 579 6.98 26.85 -13.78
CA LEU A 579 7.20 25.42 -13.50
C LEU A 579 8.03 24.80 -14.60
N LEU A 580 8.90 23.86 -14.23
CA LEU A 580 9.77 23.13 -15.16
C LEU A 580 8.97 22.28 -16.16
N GLY A 581 7.78 21.82 -15.77
CA GLY A 581 6.92 20.98 -16.60
C GLY A 581 6.14 21.71 -17.68
N MET A 582 6.21 23.04 -17.73
CA MET A 582 5.46 23.87 -18.68
C MET A 582 6.40 24.48 -19.71
N GLU A 583 6.09 24.34 -21.01
CA GLU A 583 6.85 24.98 -22.10
C GLU A 583 6.91 26.49 -21.90
N ALA A 584 5.78 27.15 -21.59
CA ALA A 584 5.72 28.57 -21.27
C ALA A 584 6.66 28.99 -20.12
N GLY A 585 6.84 28.13 -19.11
CA GLY A 585 7.76 28.41 -17.99
C GLY A 585 9.23 28.37 -18.40
N LEU A 586 9.59 27.44 -19.30
CA LEU A 586 10.94 27.28 -19.83
C LEU A 586 11.32 28.37 -20.84
N LEU A 587 10.35 28.83 -21.64
CA LEU A 587 10.54 29.87 -22.65
C LEU A 587 10.56 31.29 -22.07
N ASP A 588 10.24 31.46 -20.78
CA ASP A 588 10.40 32.72 -20.07
C ASP A 588 11.88 33.18 -20.10
N PRO A 589 12.20 34.41 -20.55
CA PRO A 589 13.56 34.94 -20.57
C PRO A 589 14.30 34.87 -19.23
N GLU A 590 13.58 34.90 -18.09
CA GLU A 590 14.18 34.72 -16.76
C GLU A 590 14.80 33.33 -16.55
N ASN A 591 14.45 32.36 -17.40
CA ASN A 591 14.87 30.95 -17.31
C ASN A 591 15.81 30.51 -18.45
N ALA A 592 16.45 31.46 -19.14
CA ALA A 592 17.40 31.20 -20.23
C ALA A 592 18.58 30.28 -19.82
N ASP A 593 19.01 30.33 -18.56
CA ASP A 593 20.06 29.46 -18.01
C ASP A 593 19.65 27.99 -17.97
N VAL A 594 18.37 27.71 -17.72
CA VAL A 594 17.78 26.36 -17.73
C VAL A 594 17.50 25.93 -19.17
N LEU A 595 16.93 26.80 -20.00
CA LEU A 595 16.69 26.50 -21.40
C LEU A 595 17.99 26.17 -22.16
N SER A 596 19.07 26.90 -21.90
CA SER A 596 20.39 26.64 -22.52
C SER A 596 21.04 25.32 -22.10
N LEU A 597 20.58 24.70 -21.00
CA LEU A 597 21.01 23.35 -20.61
C LEU A 597 20.35 22.28 -21.49
N LEU A 598 19.15 22.55 -22.00
CA LEU A 598 18.30 21.59 -22.69
C LEU A 598 18.60 21.57 -24.19
N THR A 599 18.74 20.36 -24.74
CA THR A 599 18.86 20.14 -26.19
C THR A 599 17.55 19.64 -26.74
N GLU A 600 17.00 20.32 -27.74
CA GLU A 600 15.95 19.77 -28.60
C GLU A 600 16.61 19.02 -29.77
N THR A 601 16.70 17.70 -29.67
CA THR A 601 17.28 16.88 -30.73
C THR A 601 16.40 16.95 -31.97
N LYS A 602 16.94 17.34 -33.13
CA LYS A 602 16.17 17.39 -34.39
C LYS A 602 16.29 16.12 -35.24
N ASP A 603 17.27 15.28 -34.93
CA ASP A 603 17.57 14.06 -35.67
C ASP A 603 16.82 12.87 -35.08
N ASP A 604 16.16 12.05 -35.90
CA ASP A 604 15.32 10.93 -35.44
C ASP A 604 16.12 9.66 -35.10
N ARG A 605 17.43 9.65 -35.36
CA ARG A 605 18.30 8.48 -35.12
C ARG A 605 19.67 8.83 -34.54
N PRO A 606 19.80 9.60 -33.45
CA PRO A 606 21.10 9.80 -32.85
C PRO A 606 21.59 8.48 -32.23
N VAL A 607 22.85 8.16 -32.50
CA VAL A 607 23.56 7.02 -31.91
C VAL A 607 23.97 7.32 -30.45
N VAL A 608 23.88 8.59 -30.02
CA VAL A 608 24.33 9.08 -28.71
C VAL A 608 23.28 10.03 -28.12
N PHE A 609 22.89 9.79 -26.86
CA PHE A 609 21.98 10.68 -26.13
C PHE A 609 22.66 12.00 -25.76
N PRO A 610 21.99 13.16 -25.95
CA PRO A 610 22.48 14.40 -25.37
C PRO A 610 22.48 14.31 -23.83
N ARG A 611 23.31 15.12 -23.17
CA ARG A 611 23.39 15.12 -21.70
C ARG A 611 22.06 15.51 -21.06
N ALA A 612 21.37 16.47 -21.66
CA ALA A 612 20.08 16.96 -21.22
C ALA A 612 19.20 17.21 -22.45
N GLU A 613 18.08 16.49 -22.52
CA GLU A 613 17.14 16.56 -23.62
C GLU A 613 15.80 17.12 -23.19
N TRP A 614 15.17 17.91 -24.06
CA TRP A 614 13.79 18.35 -23.90
C TRP A 614 12.91 17.72 -24.98
N ILE A 615 11.89 16.99 -24.54
CA ILE A 615 10.90 16.32 -25.39
C ILE A 615 9.53 16.93 -25.12
N LYS A 616 8.87 17.40 -26.18
CA LYS A 616 7.54 18.01 -26.12
C LYS A 616 6.49 17.05 -26.69
N GLY A 617 5.51 16.69 -25.88
CA GLY A 617 4.34 15.89 -26.28
C GLY A 617 3.11 16.78 -26.57
N PRO A 618 2.19 16.38 -27.45
CA PRO A 618 2.29 15.23 -28.34
C PRO A 618 3.24 15.52 -29.50
N ASN A 619 4.01 14.52 -29.92
CA ASN A 619 4.79 14.55 -31.15
C ASN A 619 4.70 13.19 -31.89
N THR A 620 5.13 13.17 -33.15
CA THR A 620 5.11 11.97 -34.01
C THR A 620 6.45 11.25 -34.08
N ARG A 621 7.40 11.60 -33.22
CA ARG A 621 8.78 11.10 -33.28
C ARG A 621 8.85 9.69 -32.68
N PRO A 622 9.72 8.81 -33.20
CA PRO A 622 9.91 7.50 -32.61
C PRO A 622 10.69 7.62 -31.28
N PRO A 623 10.59 6.61 -30.39
CA PRO A 623 11.53 6.45 -29.29
C PRO A 623 12.98 6.43 -29.82
N PRO A 624 13.93 7.11 -29.15
CA PRO A 624 13.81 7.65 -27.79
C PRO A 624 13.31 9.11 -27.68
N HIS A 625 12.87 9.73 -28.77
CA HIS A 625 12.49 11.16 -28.80
C HIS A 625 10.98 11.40 -28.80
N GLY A 626 10.20 10.32 -28.77
CA GLY A 626 8.76 10.35 -28.88
C GLY A 626 8.03 10.52 -27.55
N SER A 627 6.92 11.22 -27.60
CA SER A 627 5.87 11.23 -26.57
C SER A 627 4.53 11.57 -27.24
N GLU A 628 3.52 10.72 -27.09
CA GLU A 628 2.17 10.95 -27.63
C GLU A 628 1.21 11.51 -26.56
N ALA A 629 1.72 11.81 -25.37
CA ALA A 629 0.96 12.40 -24.27
C ALA A 629 0.31 13.72 -24.73
N ARG A 630 -1.01 13.84 -24.53
CA ARG A 630 -1.80 15.03 -24.88
C ARG A 630 -2.30 15.76 -23.64
N ARG A 631 -2.32 15.08 -22.51
CA ARG A 631 -2.70 15.59 -21.19
C ARG A 631 -1.59 15.33 -20.20
N HIS A 632 -1.57 16.12 -19.13
CA HIS A 632 -0.59 15.98 -18.04
C HIS A 632 -0.53 14.54 -17.50
N GLU A 633 -1.71 13.93 -17.36
CA GLU A 633 -1.89 12.56 -16.88
C GLU A 633 -1.43 11.45 -17.82
N ASP A 634 -1.32 11.74 -19.13
CA ASP A 634 -1.02 10.72 -20.12
C ASP A 634 0.42 10.23 -20.00
N PHE A 635 1.36 11.04 -19.52
CA PHE A 635 2.78 10.66 -19.41
C PHE A 635 3.01 9.39 -18.59
N GLU A 636 2.14 9.09 -17.61
CA GLU A 636 2.27 7.88 -16.78
C GLU A 636 1.93 6.60 -17.53
N ASN A 637 1.11 6.67 -18.59
CA ASN A 637 0.61 5.50 -19.32
C ASN A 637 0.87 5.59 -20.83
N ASP A 638 1.49 6.67 -21.32
CA ASP A 638 1.81 6.84 -22.72
C ASP A 638 2.93 5.86 -23.12
N MET A 639 2.62 4.99 -24.07
CA MET A 639 3.53 3.96 -24.56
C MET A 639 4.81 4.58 -25.12
N THR A 640 4.67 5.62 -25.93
CA THR A 640 5.79 6.22 -26.65
C THR A 640 6.73 6.91 -25.66
N THR A 641 6.19 7.61 -24.66
CA THR A 641 6.94 8.16 -23.53
C THR A 641 7.73 7.08 -22.79
N TRP A 642 7.10 5.97 -22.38
CA TRP A 642 7.82 4.93 -21.63
C TRP A 642 8.85 4.18 -22.46
N LYS A 643 8.62 3.95 -23.76
CA LYS A 643 9.66 3.44 -24.67
C LYS A 643 10.86 4.39 -24.74
N SER A 644 10.61 5.69 -24.76
CA SER A 644 11.65 6.73 -24.71
C SER A 644 12.42 6.75 -23.39
N VAL A 645 11.75 6.51 -22.26
CA VAL A 645 12.39 6.34 -20.94
C VAL A 645 13.25 5.07 -20.91
N ILE A 646 12.72 3.93 -21.37
CA ILE A 646 13.44 2.65 -21.39
C ILE A 646 14.69 2.73 -22.26
N ALA A 647 14.61 3.36 -23.43
CA ALA A 647 15.77 3.55 -24.31
C ALA A 647 16.92 4.32 -23.62
N ARG A 648 16.61 5.31 -22.78
CA ARG A 648 17.61 6.06 -22.00
C ARG A 648 18.21 5.24 -20.87
N ILE A 649 17.41 4.41 -20.21
CA ILE A 649 17.88 3.47 -19.19
C ILE A 649 18.85 2.46 -19.82
N LEU A 650 18.49 1.91 -20.98
CA LEU A 650 19.32 0.95 -21.71
C LEU A 650 20.52 1.59 -22.43
N ASN A 651 20.53 2.92 -22.56
CA ASN A 651 21.52 3.68 -23.34
C ASN A 651 21.65 3.18 -24.79
N GLN A 652 20.53 2.88 -25.43
CA GLN A 652 20.45 2.48 -26.84
C GLN A 652 19.06 2.80 -27.41
N PRO A 653 18.91 2.92 -28.74
CA PRO A 653 17.60 3.03 -29.36
C PRO A 653 16.67 1.88 -28.93
N PHE A 654 15.38 2.17 -28.76
CA PHE A 654 14.42 1.14 -28.37
C PHE A 654 14.30 0.13 -29.51
N ALA A 655 14.63 -1.14 -29.25
CA ALA A 655 14.44 -2.22 -30.21
C ALA A 655 13.20 -3.03 -29.82
N ASP A 656 12.26 -3.20 -30.75
CA ASP A 656 10.99 -3.92 -30.55
C ASP A 656 11.19 -5.46 -30.49
N HIS A 657 12.13 -5.94 -29.67
CA HIS A 657 12.41 -7.38 -29.50
C HIS A 657 11.51 -8.07 -28.47
N LEU A 658 10.44 -7.41 -28.00
CA LEU A 658 9.39 -8.06 -27.24
C LEU A 658 8.39 -8.72 -28.21
N PRO A 659 7.83 -9.89 -27.86
CA PRO A 659 6.76 -10.48 -28.66
C PRO A 659 5.58 -9.51 -28.77
N PRO A 660 4.87 -9.47 -29.91
CA PRO A 660 3.85 -8.46 -30.19
C PRO A 660 2.80 -8.50 -29.08
N MET A 661 2.78 -7.46 -28.26
CA MET A 661 1.73 -7.20 -27.30
C MET A 661 0.52 -6.69 -28.07
N SER A 662 -0.66 -7.23 -27.82
CA SER A 662 -1.87 -6.79 -28.53
C SER A 662 -2.03 -5.28 -28.34
N ALA A 663 -2.49 -4.56 -29.36
CA ALA A 663 -2.80 -3.13 -29.31
C ALA A 663 -3.86 -2.75 -28.24
N ARG A 664 -4.37 -3.73 -27.48
CA ARG A 664 -5.39 -3.58 -26.43
C ARG A 664 -4.86 -3.72 -25.00
N ASP A 665 -3.57 -3.99 -24.79
CA ASP A 665 -2.99 -3.94 -23.44
C ASP A 665 -2.52 -2.50 -23.15
N PRO A 666 -3.23 -1.71 -22.31
CA PRO A 666 -2.84 -0.35 -21.98
C PRO A 666 -1.47 -0.34 -21.28
N TRP A 667 -0.72 0.76 -21.45
CA TRP A 667 0.62 0.84 -20.89
C TRP A 667 0.68 0.91 -19.36
#